data_AF-A0AA88MQ35-F1
#
_entry.id   AF-A0AA88MQ35-F1
#
_cell.length_a   1.000
_cell.length_b   1.000
_cell.length_c   1.000
_cell.angle_alpha   90.00
_cell.angle_beta   90.00
_cell.angle_gamma   90.00
#
_symmetry.space_group_name_H-M   'P 1'
#
loop_
_entity.id
_entity.type
_entity.pdbx_description
1 polymer ?
#
loop_
_entity_poly.entity_id
_entity_poly.type
_entity_poly.pdbx_seq_one_letter_code
_entity_poly.pdbx_strand_id
1 'polypeptide(L)'
;MMRMGWIRTANRMAALNRLRQCHSTGSAIANLHTSSHAPAKLHYKMLVLGGGCGGIAMSARMKRLMGAENVAFVEPKEVHHFQGMWTLIGAGAKTINSSYRPITSVMPSGVKWVKSKVQEINPDTNTVRTEDGTQITYEYLIVALGLQLHYEKIKGLPEGFEHPQIGSNYSIQTVEKTWTALQNFKEGNAVFTFPNTPVKCAGAPQKIMYLSDAFLRKTGKRAKANVIYNTSLPVLFGVKKYADSLWDIVKRRDIQVNLRQNLIEVRADKQEAVFENLDKPGETKVIEYEMLHVTPPMGPNLVIKGSPLADEGGYLDVNKDNLQHNKYPNVFGIGDCTNLPTSKTAAAVASQSAILHRTISKTLKNEKPDKKYDGYTSCPLMTSYNTAILAEFDYSGQPLETFPFDQAKESILMYHMKVDLMPYIYWHGLLGGVWGGPAPIRKLFHLGMKRTGRNYPKSFVHTGSRTDIEMAALNRLRQCHSTGSAVANLHTSSRASAKLHYKMLVLGGGSGGITMSARMKRLMGAENVAVVEPSEVHYYQPIWTLVGAGAKSLTSSGRPTASVMPSGVKWVKSKVQEINPDTNTVRTEDGTQITYEYLIVALGLQLHYEKIKGLPEGFEHPQIGSNYSIQTVEKTWKALQNFKEGNAVFTFPNTPVKCAGAPQKIMYLSDAFLRKTGKRAKANVIYNTSLPVLFTVKKYADSLWEIVKRRDMQVNLRQNLIEVRADKQEAVFENLDKPGETKVIEYEMLHVTPPMGPSLVIKGSPLADEGGWLDVNKESLQHNKYPNVFGIGDCTNLPTSKTAAAVAAQSAVLHRTISKILKNEKPDKKYDGYTSCPLVTSYNTVVLAEFDYSGQPLETFPINQAKERRLMYHMKADQQQLWLRMAALNRLRQCHSTGSAVANLHTSSRASAKLHYKMLVLGGGSGGITMSARMKRLMGAGNVAVVEPSEVHYYQPIWTLVGAGAKSLTSSGRPTASVMPSGVKWVKSKVQEINPDTNTVRTEDGTQITYEYLIVALGLQLHYEKIKGLPEGFEHPQIGSNYSIQTVEKTWKALQNFKEGNAVFTFPNTPVKCAGAPQKIMYLSDAFLRK
;
A
#
# COMPACT_ATOMS: atom_id res chain seq x y z
N MET A 1 3.10 83.29 2.38
CA MET A 1 3.24 83.78 0.98
C MET A 1 3.06 82.64 -0.03
N MET A 2 1.97 81.87 0.05
CA MET A 2 1.59 80.82 -0.91
C MET A 2 0.10 81.00 -1.30
N ARG A 3 -0.29 80.53 -2.48
CA ARG A 3 -1.62 80.68 -3.16
C ARG A 3 -2.29 79.29 -3.30
N MET A 4 -3.59 79.07 -3.56
CA MET A 4 -4.89 79.79 -3.49
C MET A 4 -5.96 78.71 -3.80
N GLY A 5 -7.21 78.72 -3.32
CA GLY A 5 -7.87 79.52 -2.29
C GLY A 5 -9.34 79.07 -2.06
N TRP A 6 -9.81 79.21 -0.81
CA TRP A 6 -11.14 79.69 -0.36
C TRP A 6 -12.47 78.98 -0.76
N ILE A 7 -13.54 78.88 0.07
CA ILE A 7 -13.69 78.90 1.56
C ILE A 7 -15.16 78.49 1.99
N ARG A 8 -15.38 78.22 3.30
CA ARG A 8 -16.64 78.33 4.13
C ARG A 8 -17.74 77.23 4.21
N THR A 9 -17.80 76.61 5.41
CA THR A 9 -18.94 76.48 6.38
C THR A 9 -20.33 75.90 6.01
N ALA A 10 -20.82 74.93 6.84
CA ALA A 10 -22.01 75.04 7.74
C ALA A 10 -22.89 73.76 7.91
N ASN A 11 -23.10 73.40 9.19
CA ASN A 11 -24.22 72.75 9.91
C ASN A 11 -25.49 72.12 9.24
N ARG A 12 -25.87 70.97 9.82
CA ARG A 12 -27.20 70.47 10.28
C ARG A 12 -28.43 70.37 9.32
N MET A 13 -29.19 69.28 9.56
CA MET A 13 -30.55 68.92 9.06
C MET A 13 -30.63 68.67 7.54
N ALA A 14 -31.00 67.49 7.05
CA ALA A 14 -32.19 66.64 7.25
C ALA A 14 -33.37 66.97 6.31
N ALA A 15 -34.11 65.89 6.00
CA ALA A 15 -35.51 65.84 5.57
C ALA A 15 -35.85 65.84 4.06
N LEU A 16 -36.65 64.83 3.72
CA LEU A 16 -37.74 64.79 2.73
C LEU A 16 -37.35 64.82 1.24
N ASN A 17 -37.63 63.74 0.50
CA ASN A 17 -38.95 63.48 -0.13
C ASN A 17 -39.50 64.68 -0.91
N ARG A 18 -39.64 64.50 -2.23
CA ARG A 18 -40.81 64.94 -3.01
C ARG A 18 -41.08 63.88 -4.08
N LEU A 19 -41.95 62.91 -3.80
CA LEU A 19 -43.42 62.97 -3.75
C LEU A 19 -44.06 62.92 -5.15
N ARG A 20 -44.73 61.79 -5.42
CA ARG A 20 -46.19 61.83 -5.57
C ARG A 20 -46.86 60.60 -4.95
N GLN A 21 -47.56 60.90 -3.86
CA GLN A 21 -48.81 60.28 -3.39
C GLN A 21 -49.82 60.12 -4.58
N CYS A 22 -50.90 59.32 -4.52
CA CYS A 22 -51.54 58.65 -3.38
C CYS A 22 -52.47 57.49 -3.84
N HIS A 23 -52.77 56.58 -2.90
CA HIS A 23 -54.05 55.85 -2.68
C HIS A 23 -54.68 54.91 -3.73
N SER A 24 -55.31 53.85 -3.18
CA SER A 24 -56.46 53.05 -3.68
C SER A 24 -56.36 52.47 -5.11
N THR A 25 -56.43 51.16 -5.34
CA THR A 25 -57.57 50.26 -5.04
C THR A 25 -57.14 48.78 -5.06
N GLY A 26 -58.01 47.86 -4.65
CA GLY A 26 -57.78 46.40 -4.73
C GLY A 26 -58.35 45.73 -5.99
N SER A 27 -58.11 44.41 -6.11
CA SER A 27 -58.49 43.50 -7.21
C SER A 27 -57.58 43.58 -8.46
N ALA A 28 -57.16 42.49 -9.12
CA ALA A 28 -57.60 41.09 -9.01
C ALA A 28 -56.45 40.05 -9.11
N ILE A 29 -56.64 38.96 -8.37
CA ILE A 29 -56.12 37.59 -8.48
C ILE A 29 -55.15 37.26 -9.65
N ALA A 30 -53.93 36.82 -9.29
CA ALA A 30 -53.18 35.82 -10.04
C ALA A 30 -52.43 34.89 -9.05
N ASN A 31 -52.80 33.62 -8.98
CA ASN A 31 -52.25 32.65 -8.03
C ASN A 31 -50.80 32.26 -8.38
N LEU A 32 -49.83 32.95 -7.79
CA LEU A 32 -48.45 32.46 -7.72
C LEU A 32 -48.31 31.54 -6.51
N HIS A 33 -48.44 30.23 -6.74
CA HIS A 33 -48.12 29.21 -5.75
C HIS A 33 -46.65 29.33 -5.32
N THR A 34 -46.43 29.94 -4.16
CA THR A 34 -45.19 29.78 -3.40
C THR A 34 -45.17 28.36 -2.85
N SER A 35 -44.54 27.45 -3.58
CA SER A 35 -44.27 26.10 -3.10
C SER A 35 -43.21 26.18 -2.00
N SER A 36 -43.67 26.41 -0.76
CA SER A 36 -42.90 26.14 0.44
C SER A 36 -42.43 24.69 0.36
N HIS A 37 -41.17 24.49 0.00
CA HIS A 37 -40.57 23.17 -0.01
C HIS A 37 -40.53 22.68 1.44
N ALA A 38 -41.49 21.84 1.80
CA ALA A 38 -41.51 21.21 3.11
C ALA A 38 -40.17 20.48 3.30
N PRO A 39 -39.50 20.64 4.46
CA PRO A 39 -38.20 20.03 4.68
C PRO A 39 -38.31 18.51 4.47
N ALA A 40 -37.44 17.98 3.61
CA ALA A 40 -37.50 16.58 3.22
C ALA A 40 -37.33 15.69 4.46
N LYS A 41 -38.41 15.00 4.85
CA LYS A 41 -38.37 14.03 5.96
C LYS A 41 -37.70 12.75 5.46
N LEU A 42 -36.46 12.55 5.88
CA LEU A 42 -35.71 11.32 5.61
C LEU A 42 -35.87 10.35 6.79
N HIS A 43 -35.79 9.06 6.50
CA HIS A 43 -35.76 8.00 7.51
C HIS A 43 -34.67 6.98 7.17
N TYR A 44 -33.90 6.56 8.17
CA TYR A 44 -32.92 5.48 8.03
C TYR A 44 -32.92 4.59 9.27
N LYS A 45 -32.98 3.27 9.08
CA LYS A 45 -32.82 2.30 10.17
C LYS A 45 -31.54 2.52 10.98
N MET A 46 -30.44 2.86 10.31
CA MET A 46 -29.18 3.22 10.97
C MET A 46 -28.64 4.53 10.42
N LEU A 47 -28.60 5.55 11.28
CA LEU A 47 -28.01 6.85 10.98
C LEU A 47 -26.64 6.99 11.67
N VAL A 48 -25.63 7.43 10.94
CA VAL A 48 -24.25 7.62 11.45
C VAL A 48 -23.85 9.08 11.34
N LEU A 49 -23.49 9.73 12.46
CA LEU A 49 -23.12 11.14 12.49
C LEU A 49 -21.60 11.30 12.41
N GLY A 50 -21.12 11.87 11.29
CA GLY A 50 -19.71 12.05 10.96
C GLY A 50 -19.19 11.01 9.97
N GLY A 51 -18.46 11.46 8.94
CA GLY A 51 -17.78 10.64 7.93
C GLY A 51 -16.29 10.45 8.21
N GLY A 52 -15.89 10.60 9.47
CA GLY A 52 -14.53 10.39 9.97
C GLY A 52 -14.16 8.90 10.13
N CYS A 53 -13.04 8.65 10.82
CA CYS A 53 -12.48 7.31 11.05
C CYS A 53 -13.49 6.33 11.66
N GLY A 54 -14.23 6.75 12.69
CA GLY A 54 -15.24 5.92 13.35
C GLY A 54 -16.47 5.72 12.47
N GLY A 55 -17.01 6.82 11.92
CA GLY A 55 -18.24 6.80 11.14
C GLY A 55 -18.16 5.90 9.92
N ILE A 56 -17.17 6.08 9.03
CA ILE A 56 -17.02 5.24 7.83
C ILE A 56 -16.79 3.76 8.18
N ALA A 57 -15.97 3.49 9.20
CA ALA A 57 -15.74 2.11 9.67
C ALA A 57 -17.02 1.46 10.21
N MET A 58 -17.87 2.23 10.91
CA MET A 58 -19.16 1.76 11.40
C MET A 58 -20.18 1.62 10.28
N SER A 59 -20.30 2.57 9.34
CA SER A 59 -21.16 2.43 8.16
C SER A 59 -20.80 1.18 7.34
N ALA A 60 -19.51 0.85 7.19
CA ALA A 60 -19.06 -0.38 6.53
C ALA A 60 -19.45 -1.66 7.29
N ARG A 61 -19.47 -1.60 8.62
CA ARG A 61 -19.90 -2.68 9.51
C ARG A 61 -21.41 -2.86 9.49
N MET A 62 -22.17 -1.78 9.62
CA MET A 62 -23.64 -1.77 9.61
C MET A 62 -24.20 -2.20 8.26
N LYS A 63 -23.58 -1.78 7.14
CA LYS A 63 -23.92 -2.26 5.80
C LYS A 63 -23.99 -3.79 5.71
N ARG A 64 -23.07 -4.50 6.37
CA ARG A 64 -23.04 -5.99 6.34
C ARG A 64 -24.00 -6.63 7.32
N LEU A 65 -24.51 -5.88 8.29
CA LEU A 65 -25.40 -6.35 9.34
C LEU A 65 -26.88 -6.19 8.95
N MET A 66 -27.22 -5.15 8.17
CA MET A 66 -28.61 -4.81 7.83
C MET A 66 -28.84 -4.34 6.38
N GLY A 67 -27.86 -4.52 5.48
CA GLY A 67 -27.93 -4.00 4.11
C GLY A 67 -27.47 -2.54 3.98
N ALA A 68 -27.28 -2.06 2.75
CA ALA A 68 -26.66 -0.76 2.48
C ALA A 68 -27.68 0.38 2.43
N GLU A 69 -28.86 0.08 1.87
CA GLU A 69 -30.06 0.90 1.78
C GLU A 69 -30.59 1.36 3.15
N ASN A 70 -30.40 0.54 4.19
CA ASN A 70 -30.80 0.80 5.57
C ASN A 70 -29.83 1.71 6.35
N VAL A 71 -28.70 2.12 5.74
CA VAL A 71 -27.64 2.88 6.41
C VAL A 71 -27.40 4.21 5.69
N ALA A 72 -27.37 5.30 6.47
CA ALA A 72 -26.89 6.60 6.01
C ALA A 72 -25.82 7.16 6.95
N PHE A 73 -24.98 8.05 6.42
CA PHE A 73 -24.13 8.90 7.26
C PHE A 73 -24.19 10.38 6.87
N VAL A 74 -24.09 11.25 7.87
CA VAL A 74 -24.13 12.70 7.74
C VAL A 74 -22.70 13.25 7.85
N GLU A 75 -22.21 13.93 6.82
CA GLU A 75 -20.86 14.54 6.80
C GLU A 75 -20.79 15.68 5.78
N PRO A 76 -20.43 16.92 6.18
CA PRO A 76 -20.33 18.04 5.24
C PRO A 76 -19.10 17.98 4.32
N LYS A 77 -17.97 17.40 4.77
CA LYS A 77 -16.70 17.46 4.04
C LYS A 77 -16.66 16.50 2.86
N GLU A 78 -16.12 16.93 1.73
CA GLU A 78 -15.92 16.05 0.57
C GLU A 78 -14.71 15.11 0.69
N VAL A 79 -13.81 15.39 1.64
CA VAL A 79 -12.51 14.73 1.77
C VAL A 79 -12.34 14.12 3.15
N HIS A 80 -11.99 12.83 3.16
CA HIS A 80 -11.62 12.08 4.35
C HIS A 80 -10.11 12.10 4.55
N HIS A 81 -9.64 12.38 5.77
CA HIS A 81 -8.21 12.42 6.12
C HIS A 81 -7.80 11.31 7.09
N PHE A 82 -6.75 10.56 6.75
CA PHE A 82 -5.95 9.79 7.69
C PHE A 82 -5.01 10.72 8.47
N GLN A 83 -5.54 11.36 9.51
CA GLN A 83 -4.84 12.35 10.34
C GLN A 83 -3.57 11.79 11.02
N GLY A 84 -3.48 10.45 11.19
CA GLY A 84 -2.26 9.78 11.66
C GLY A 84 -1.03 10.00 10.76
N MET A 85 -1.21 10.49 9.53
CA MET A 85 -0.12 10.88 8.64
C MET A 85 0.44 12.28 8.94
N TRP A 86 -0.33 13.19 9.53
CA TRP A 86 0.02 14.61 9.65
C TRP A 86 1.33 14.88 10.42
N THR A 87 1.63 14.08 11.45
CA THR A 87 2.95 14.09 12.13
C THR A 87 4.15 13.92 11.19
N LEU A 88 4.01 13.15 10.10
CA LEU A 88 5.07 12.95 9.10
C LEU A 88 5.07 14.02 8.03
N ILE A 89 3.95 14.72 7.82
CA ILE A 89 3.83 15.81 6.85
C ILE A 89 4.48 17.07 7.41
N GLY A 90 4.17 17.46 8.65
CA GLY A 90 4.88 18.56 9.32
C GLY A 90 6.35 18.30 9.63
N ALA A 91 6.83 17.06 9.42
CA ALA A 91 8.23 16.69 9.47
C ALA A 91 8.86 16.47 8.07
N GLY A 92 8.16 16.77 6.97
CA GLY A 92 8.69 16.62 5.60
C GLY A 92 8.94 15.18 5.13
N ALA A 93 8.49 14.17 5.88
CA ALA A 93 8.70 12.75 5.55
C ALA A 93 7.62 12.17 4.62
N LYS A 94 6.46 12.82 4.50
CA LYS A 94 5.32 12.47 3.64
C LYS A 94 4.65 13.76 3.14
N THR A 95 3.84 13.69 2.09
CA THR A 95 3.11 14.85 1.53
C THR A 95 1.62 14.80 1.89
N ILE A 96 0.94 15.96 1.87
CA ILE A 96 -0.50 16.08 2.18
C ILE A 96 -1.38 15.13 1.37
N ASN A 97 -1.05 14.92 0.08
CA ASN A 97 -1.72 13.99 -0.85
C ASN A 97 -1.71 12.53 -0.39
N SER A 98 -0.77 12.12 0.47
CA SER A 98 -0.74 10.77 1.05
C SER A 98 -1.70 10.59 2.25
N SER A 99 -2.25 11.69 2.77
CA SER A 99 -3.12 11.70 3.95
C SER A 99 -4.61 11.71 3.65
N TYR A 100 -5.04 11.92 2.40
CA TYR A 100 -6.46 12.15 2.10
C TYR A 100 -6.99 11.35 0.92
N ARG A 101 -8.32 11.16 0.91
CA ARG A 101 -9.10 10.59 -0.21
C ARG A 101 -10.49 11.24 -0.25
N PRO A 102 -11.13 11.40 -1.43
CA PRO A 102 -12.53 11.81 -1.51
C PRO A 102 -13.43 10.84 -0.74
N ILE A 103 -14.46 11.33 -0.04
CA ILE A 103 -15.41 10.48 0.71
C ILE A 103 -16.04 9.43 -0.20
N THR A 104 -16.40 9.80 -1.42
CA THR A 104 -16.94 8.90 -2.44
C THR A 104 -16.05 7.69 -2.77
N SER A 105 -14.75 7.75 -2.48
CA SER A 105 -13.79 6.65 -2.69
C SER A 105 -13.54 5.77 -1.46
N VAL A 106 -14.05 6.16 -0.29
CA VAL A 106 -13.88 5.43 0.99
C VAL A 106 -15.20 5.06 1.67
N MET A 107 -16.31 5.71 1.31
CA MET A 107 -17.63 5.34 1.78
C MET A 107 -18.01 3.92 1.33
N PRO A 108 -18.77 3.17 2.12
CA PRO A 108 -19.19 1.83 1.73
C PRO A 108 -20.20 1.93 0.59
N SER A 109 -20.01 1.16 -0.50
CA SER A 109 -20.90 1.24 -1.67
C SER A 109 -22.37 1.00 -1.31
N GLY A 110 -23.28 1.82 -1.83
CA GLY A 110 -24.72 1.73 -1.59
C GLY A 110 -25.23 2.42 -0.32
N VAL A 111 -24.35 2.68 0.67
CA VAL A 111 -24.70 3.49 1.86
C VAL A 111 -24.97 4.93 1.42
N LYS A 112 -26.02 5.55 1.96
CA LYS A 112 -26.36 6.94 1.62
C LYS A 112 -25.42 7.92 2.35
N TRP A 113 -24.96 8.93 1.62
CA TRP A 113 -24.21 10.05 2.18
C TRP A 113 -25.10 11.29 2.15
N VAL A 114 -25.46 11.78 3.33
CA VAL A 114 -26.10 13.09 3.50
C VAL A 114 -24.98 14.11 3.64
N LYS A 115 -24.71 14.84 2.55
CA LYS A 115 -23.65 15.85 2.49
C LYS A 115 -24.11 17.15 3.13
N SER A 116 -24.19 17.15 4.45
CA SER A 116 -24.63 18.29 5.26
C SER A 116 -24.00 18.20 6.66
N LYS A 117 -23.96 19.31 7.39
CA LYS A 117 -23.51 19.33 8.79
C LYS A 117 -24.69 19.03 9.71
N VAL A 118 -24.46 18.25 10.76
CA VAL A 118 -25.43 18.11 11.85
C VAL A 118 -25.55 19.44 12.60
N GLN A 119 -26.78 19.90 12.83
CA GLN A 119 -27.07 21.11 13.59
C GLN A 119 -27.64 20.76 14.98
N GLU A 120 -28.54 19.76 15.06
CA GLU A 120 -29.22 19.36 16.29
C GLU A 120 -29.45 17.83 16.31
N ILE A 121 -29.40 17.24 17.51
CA ILE A 121 -29.73 15.84 17.76
C ILE A 121 -30.77 15.80 18.88
N ASN A 122 -31.97 15.28 18.58
CA ASN A 122 -33.05 15.11 19.53
C ASN A 122 -33.33 13.59 19.70
N PRO A 123 -32.76 12.96 20.74
CA PRO A 123 -32.90 11.52 20.95
C PRO A 123 -34.27 11.11 21.50
N ASP A 124 -34.98 12.00 22.20
CA ASP A 124 -36.32 11.69 22.73
C ASP A 124 -37.36 11.49 21.61
N THR A 125 -37.14 12.11 20.44
CA THR A 125 -37.96 11.93 19.23
C THR A 125 -37.29 11.09 18.14
N ASN A 126 -36.08 10.57 18.39
CA ASN A 126 -35.23 9.91 17.40
C ASN A 126 -35.02 10.73 16.10
N THR A 127 -34.76 12.04 16.23
CA THR A 127 -34.52 12.93 15.08
C THR A 127 -33.15 13.61 15.12
N VAL A 128 -32.67 13.94 13.92
CA VAL A 128 -31.49 14.77 13.67
C VAL A 128 -31.89 15.87 12.68
N ARG A 129 -31.50 17.12 12.95
CA ARG A 129 -31.63 18.23 12.01
C ARG A 129 -30.26 18.62 11.47
N THR A 130 -30.17 18.83 10.16
CA THR A 130 -28.97 19.32 9.48
C THR A 130 -29.04 20.82 9.19
N GLU A 131 -27.89 21.44 8.87
CA GLU A 131 -27.78 22.90 8.68
C GLU A 131 -28.63 23.45 7.51
N ASP A 132 -28.96 22.59 6.54
CA ASP A 132 -29.88 22.86 5.43
C ASP A 132 -31.38 22.73 5.79
N GLY A 133 -31.70 22.43 7.05
CA GLY A 133 -33.07 22.25 7.53
C GLY A 133 -33.66 20.85 7.30
N THR A 134 -32.94 19.91 6.68
CA THR A 134 -33.42 18.53 6.51
C THR A 134 -33.62 17.87 7.88
N GLN A 135 -34.77 17.18 8.04
CA GLN A 135 -35.08 16.41 9.25
C GLN A 135 -34.94 14.91 8.95
N ILE A 136 -34.08 14.23 9.71
CA ILE A 136 -33.75 12.82 9.52
C ILE A 136 -34.18 12.06 10.77
N THR A 137 -35.13 11.14 10.62
CA THR A 137 -35.53 10.19 11.67
C THR A 137 -34.67 8.93 11.61
N TYR A 138 -34.51 8.24 12.74
CA TYR A 138 -33.75 6.99 12.81
C TYR A 138 -34.40 5.93 13.71
N GLU A 139 -34.15 4.64 13.43
CA GLU A 139 -34.36 3.59 14.45
C GLU A 139 -33.16 3.54 15.42
N TYR A 140 -31.94 3.59 14.88
CA TYR A 140 -30.68 3.52 15.65
C TYR A 140 -29.69 4.60 15.20
N LEU A 141 -28.91 5.14 16.14
CA LEU A 141 -27.95 6.21 15.92
C LEU A 141 -26.53 5.83 16.34
N ILE A 142 -25.53 6.09 15.49
CA ILE A 142 -24.11 6.03 15.86
C ILE A 142 -23.51 7.43 15.76
N VAL A 143 -23.02 7.96 16.88
CA VAL A 143 -22.37 9.27 16.93
C VAL A 143 -20.84 9.10 16.86
N ALA A 144 -20.23 9.70 15.83
CA ALA A 144 -18.79 9.58 15.51
C ALA A 144 -18.16 10.93 15.09
N LEU A 145 -18.67 12.03 15.66
CA LEU A 145 -18.35 13.42 15.26
C LEU A 145 -16.95 13.92 15.68
N GLY A 146 -16.18 13.13 16.44
CA GLY A 146 -14.82 13.45 16.86
C GLY A 146 -14.67 14.62 17.85
N LEU A 147 -13.44 15.12 18.00
CA LEU A 147 -13.12 16.31 18.79
C LEU A 147 -13.12 17.59 17.93
N GLN A 148 -13.53 18.70 18.54
CA GLN A 148 -13.33 20.04 18.01
C GLN A 148 -11.94 20.58 18.43
N LEU A 149 -11.33 21.37 17.55
CA LEU A 149 -10.07 22.07 17.80
C LEU A 149 -10.41 23.51 18.16
N HIS A 150 -9.79 24.04 19.21
CA HIS A 150 -10.03 25.38 19.72
C HIS A 150 -8.72 26.18 19.70
N TYR A 151 -8.32 26.64 18.51
CA TYR A 151 -7.13 27.50 18.38
C TYR A 151 -7.41 28.88 18.99
N GLU A 152 -8.64 29.37 18.86
CA GLU A 152 -9.15 30.65 19.37
C GLU A 152 -9.10 30.79 20.89
N LYS A 153 -8.83 29.70 21.62
CA LYS A 153 -8.57 29.73 23.07
C LYS A 153 -7.14 30.12 23.43
N ILE A 154 -6.23 30.16 22.45
CA ILE A 154 -4.90 30.73 22.60
C ILE A 154 -4.96 32.12 21.96
N LYS A 155 -4.76 33.16 22.75
CA LYS A 155 -4.81 34.54 22.26
C LYS A 155 -3.78 34.73 21.14
N GLY A 156 -4.20 35.28 20.00
CA GLY A 156 -3.36 35.46 18.80
C GLY A 156 -3.38 34.28 17.82
N LEU A 157 -4.20 33.25 18.06
CA LEU A 157 -4.49 32.19 17.09
C LEU A 157 -6.01 32.15 16.79
N PRO A 158 -6.42 31.81 15.55
CA PRO A 158 -5.61 31.27 14.45
C PRO A 158 -4.79 32.29 13.63
N GLU A 159 -4.95 33.60 13.86
CA GLU A 159 -4.39 34.68 13.02
C GLU A 159 -2.85 34.59 12.93
N GLY A 160 -2.19 34.27 14.04
CA GLY A 160 -0.74 34.11 14.10
C GLY A 160 -0.17 33.04 13.18
N PHE A 161 -0.98 32.09 12.68
CA PHE A 161 -0.51 31.11 11.69
C PHE A 161 -0.13 31.72 10.35
N GLU A 162 -0.44 32.99 10.05
CA GLU A 162 0.06 33.66 8.83
C GLU A 162 1.56 34.02 8.90
N HIS A 163 2.19 33.93 10.07
CA HIS A 163 3.63 34.10 10.23
C HIS A 163 4.41 32.79 9.93
N PRO A 164 5.66 32.88 9.41
CA PRO A 164 6.35 31.72 8.83
C PRO A 164 6.94 30.72 9.83
N GLN A 165 7.20 31.12 11.08
CA GLN A 165 7.90 30.30 12.09
C GLN A 165 6.96 29.47 12.97
N ILE A 166 5.67 29.37 12.64
CA ILE A 166 4.66 28.70 13.46
C ILE A 166 3.82 27.71 12.65
N GLY A 167 3.52 26.56 13.27
CA GLY A 167 2.68 25.53 12.67
C GLY A 167 1.92 24.69 13.69
N SER A 168 1.07 23.80 13.18
CA SER A 168 0.37 22.79 13.96
C SER A 168 0.05 21.58 13.10
N ASN A 169 0.39 20.39 13.59
CA ASN A 169 0.06 19.12 12.92
C ASN A 169 -1.39 18.67 13.12
N TYR A 170 -2.24 19.51 13.71
CA TYR A 170 -3.62 19.17 14.05
C TYR A 170 -4.68 19.75 13.11
N SER A 171 -4.34 20.73 12.26
CA SER A 171 -5.19 21.19 11.15
C SER A 171 -4.53 20.97 9.80
N ILE A 172 -5.35 20.71 8.78
CA ILE A 172 -4.92 20.58 7.39
C ILE A 172 -4.35 21.90 6.83
N GLN A 173 -4.77 23.05 7.39
CA GLN A 173 -4.30 24.39 7.01
C GLN A 173 -2.91 24.74 7.58
N THR A 174 -2.48 24.05 8.65
CA THR A 174 -1.29 24.41 9.46
C THR A 174 -0.21 23.33 9.46
N VAL A 175 -0.52 22.12 8.99
CA VAL A 175 0.41 20.97 9.02
C VAL A 175 1.63 21.21 8.14
N GLU A 176 1.47 21.80 6.96
CA GLU A 176 2.60 22.13 6.08
C GLU A 176 3.37 23.36 6.59
N LYS A 177 2.72 24.31 7.28
CA LYS A 177 3.41 25.43 7.96
C LYS A 177 4.40 24.94 9.03
N THR A 178 4.10 23.84 9.72
CA THR A 178 5.06 23.16 10.64
C THR A 178 6.35 22.76 9.93
N TRP A 179 6.23 22.22 8.71
CA TRP A 179 7.39 21.79 7.93
C TRP A 179 8.17 22.99 7.40
N THR A 180 7.48 24.03 6.91
CA THR A 180 8.09 25.31 6.51
C THR A 180 8.91 25.93 7.65
N ALA A 181 8.34 26.04 8.85
CA ALA A 181 9.05 26.54 10.03
C ALA A 181 10.30 25.69 10.36
N LEU A 182 10.18 24.35 10.33
CA LEU A 182 11.30 23.45 10.57
C LEU A 182 12.42 23.55 9.51
N GLN A 183 12.08 23.82 8.24
CA GLN A 183 13.07 24.07 7.19
C GLN A 183 13.77 25.42 7.40
N ASN A 184 12.99 26.46 7.72
CA ASN A 184 13.43 27.84 7.84
C ASN A 184 14.26 28.10 9.10
N PHE A 185 14.04 27.33 10.18
CA PHE A 185 14.77 27.41 11.44
C PHE A 185 16.28 27.62 11.24
N LYS A 186 16.85 28.69 11.80
CA LYS A 186 18.27 29.02 11.77
C LYS A 186 18.94 28.70 13.11
N GLU A 187 18.51 29.38 14.16
CA GLU A 187 19.04 29.28 15.52
C GLU A 187 18.06 29.85 16.55
N GLY A 188 18.10 29.36 17.79
CA GLY A 188 17.18 29.78 18.87
C GLY A 188 16.34 28.63 19.43
N ASN A 189 15.16 28.96 19.97
CA ASN A 189 14.27 27.97 20.59
C ASN A 189 13.33 27.31 19.56
N ALA A 190 13.30 25.98 19.54
CA ALA A 190 12.29 25.18 18.86
C ALA A 190 11.30 24.66 19.93
N VAL A 191 10.13 25.29 20.01
CA VAL A 191 9.15 25.13 21.08
C VAL A 191 7.98 24.27 20.61
N PHE A 192 7.61 23.28 21.42
CA PHE A 192 6.52 22.34 21.18
C PHE A 192 5.56 22.37 22.37
N THR A 193 4.25 22.41 22.13
CA THR A 193 3.27 22.60 23.21
C THR A 193 2.28 21.44 23.38
N PHE A 194 1.75 21.26 24.59
CA PHE A 194 0.60 20.39 24.90
C PHE A 194 -0.39 21.15 25.81
N PRO A 195 -1.68 21.24 25.44
CA PRO A 195 -2.66 22.11 26.10
C PRO A 195 -3.25 21.51 27.38
N ASN A 196 -3.83 22.34 28.25
CA ASN A 196 -4.57 21.89 29.44
C ASN A 196 -5.99 21.35 29.12
N THR A 197 -6.10 20.44 28.15
CA THR A 197 -7.38 19.80 27.74
C THR A 197 -7.15 18.35 27.30
N PRO A 198 -8.20 17.48 27.26
CA PRO A 198 -8.14 16.22 26.53
C PRO A 198 -7.74 16.46 25.06
N VAL A 199 -6.95 15.58 24.47
CA VAL A 199 -6.49 15.68 23.07
C VAL A 199 -6.61 14.35 22.32
N LYS A 200 -6.80 14.41 21.00
CA LYS A 200 -6.57 13.25 20.12
C LYS A 200 -5.08 12.98 19.98
N CYS A 201 -4.68 11.72 20.10
CA CYS A 201 -3.30 11.25 19.98
C CYS A 201 -2.30 12.04 20.86
N ALA A 202 -2.39 11.89 22.19
CA ALA A 202 -1.57 12.62 23.16
C ALA A 202 -0.04 12.55 22.95
N GLY A 203 0.48 11.52 22.26
CA GLY A 203 1.90 11.47 21.91
C GLY A 203 2.29 12.33 20.70
N ALA A 204 1.37 12.77 19.84
CA ALA A 204 1.71 13.50 18.62
C ALA A 204 2.48 14.83 18.81
N PRO A 205 2.28 15.62 19.89
CA PRO A 205 3.05 16.85 20.12
C PRO A 205 4.54 16.59 20.34
N GLN A 206 4.88 15.57 21.12
CA GLN A 206 6.26 15.15 21.32
C GLN A 206 6.83 14.37 20.11
N LYS A 207 6.01 13.69 19.30
CA LYS A 207 6.49 13.04 18.07
C LYS A 207 7.10 14.03 17.08
N ILE A 208 6.47 15.19 16.90
CA ILE A 208 7.04 16.22 16.02
C ILE A 208 8.29 16.84 16.65
N MET A 209 8.33 17.05 17.96
CA MET A 209 9.56 17.45 18.66
C MET A 209 10.73 16.48 18.37
N TYR A 210 10.57 15.17 18.58
CA TYR A 210 11.63 14.19 18.30
C TYR A 210 12.03 14.14 16.81
N LEU A 211 11.10 14.42 15.90
CA LEU A 211 11.38 14.50 14.46
C LEU A 211 12.13 15.79 14.09
N SER A 212 11.73 16.94 14.63
CA SER A 212 12.44 18.22 14.47
C SER A 212 13.86 18.14 15.02
N ASP A 213 14.02 17.63 16.24
CA ASP A 213 15.31 17.35 16.89
C ASP A 213 16.21 16.41 16.05
N ALA A 214 15.61 15.37 15.42
CA ALA A 214 16.33 14.51 14.47
C ALA A 214 16.67 15.22 13.14
N PHE A 215 15.81 16.11 12.65
CA PHE A 215 16.04 16.91 11.43
C PHE A 215 17.17 17.93 11.63
N LEU A 216 17.18 18.61 12.77
CA LEU A 216 18.18 19.60 13.15
C LEU A 216 19.57 18.94 13.30
N ARG A 217 19.66 17.69 13.82
CA ARG A 217 20.93 16.94 13.76
C ARG A 217 21.32 16.58 12.33
N LYS A 218 20.37 16.08 11.53
CA LYS A 218 20.62 15.70 10.13
C LYS A 218 21.08 16.89 9.26
N THR A 219 20.67 18.10 9.59
CA THR A 219 21.03 19.34 8.86
C THR A 219 22.17 20.14 9.52
N GLY A 220 22.81 19.61 10.57
CA GLY A 220 23.90 20.29 11.28
C GLY A 220 23.48 21.49 12.15
N LYS A 221 22.18 21.76 12.28
CA LYS A 221 21.63 22.91 13.03
C LYS A 221 21.38 22.63 14.52
N ARG A 222 21.46 21.38 15.01
CA ARG A 222 21.10 21.06 16.41
C ARG A 222 21.93 21.80 17.47
N ALA A 223 23.21 22.09 17.21
CA ALA A 223 24.04 22.88 18.12
C ALA A 223 23.57 24.34 18.27
N LYS A 224 22.78 24.85 17.30
CA LYS A 224 22.16 26.17 17.30
C LYS A 224 20.72 26.16 17.83
N ALA A 225 20.21 25.00 18.27
CA ALA A 225 18.81 24.81 18.61
C ALA A 225 18.62 24.35 20.05
N ASN A 226 17.89 25.14 20.83
CA ASN A 226 17.33 24.71 22.11
C ASN A 226 15.96 24.09 21.86
N VAL A 227 15.79 22.79 22.15
CA VAL A 227 14.55 22.06 21.87
C VAL A 227 13.72 21.98 23.16
N ILE A 228 12.59 22.68 23.19
CA ILE A 228 11.75 22.85 24.39
C ILE A 228 10.38 22.20 24.19
N TYR A 229 9.94 21.39 25.15
CA TYR A 229 8.58 20.88 25.24
C TYR A 229 7.88 21.38 26.51
N ASN A 230 6.93 22.29 26.32
CA ASN A 230 6.08 22.80 27.39
C ASN A 230 4.76 22.04 27.38
N THR A 231 4.48 21.29 28.45
CA THR A 231 3.28 20.45 28.54
C THR A 231 2.50 20.77 29.80
N SER A 232 1.17 20.89 29.68
CA SER A 232 0.25 21.04 30.82
C SER A 232 0.27 19.85 31.79
N LEU A 233 0.74 18.68 31.32
CA LEU A 233 0.69 17.43 32.08
C LEU A 233 1.78 17.38 33.16
N PRO A 234 1.53 16.69 34.29
CA PRO A 234 2.54 16.35 35.30
C PRO A 234 3.50 15.23 34.86
N VAL A 235 3.35 14.68 33.65
CA VAL A 235 4.14 13.55 33.14
C VAL A 235 4.40 13.68 31.64
N LEU A 236 5.54 13.15 31.17
CA LEU A 236 5.89 13.10 29.75
C LEU A 236 5.01 12.11 28.96
N PHE A 237 4.54 11.03 29.59
CA PHE A 237 3.59 10.08 28.99
C PHE A 237 2.80 9.35 30.10
N GLY A 238 1.53 9.04 29.86
CA GLY A 238 0.61 8.50 30.89
C GLY A 238 0.81 7.04 31.28
N VAL A 239 1.80 6.34 30.71
CA VAL A 239 2.09 4.92 30.98
C VAL A 239 3.58 4.77 31.28
N LYS A 240 3.91 4.38 32.52
CA LYS A 240 5.28 4.45 33.06
C LYS A 240 6.32 3.79 32.16
N LYS A 241 6.06 2.56 31.69
CA LYS A 241 7.00 1.80 30.82
C LYS A 241 7.49 2.63 29.61
N TYR A 242 6.59 3.35 28.96
CA TYR A 242 6.93 4.18 27.80
C TYR A 242 7.46 5.56 28.23
N ALA A 243 6.96 6.11 29.34
CA ALA A 243 7.46 7.37 29.89
C ALA A 243 8.94 7.28 30.27
N ASP A 244 9.37 6.16 30.89
CA ASP A 244 10.77 5.89 31.25
C ASP A 244 11.67 5.94 30.00
N SER A 245 11.34 5.18 28.94
CA SER A 245 12.07 5.21 27.67
C SER A 245 12.09 6.58 26.98
N LEU A 246 11.02 7.36 27.11
CA LEU A 246 10.94 8.71 26.54
C LEU A 246 11.83 9.68 27.33
N TRP A 247 11.91 9.55 28.66
CA TRP A 247 12.84 10.32 29.48
C TRP A 247 14.30 10.02 29.13
N ASP A 248 14.65 8.76 28.85
CA ASP A 248 16.00 8.39 28.39
C ASP A 248 16.32 8.96 27.00
N ILE A 249 15.33 9.08 26.11
CA ILE A 249 15.49 9.80 24.84
C ILE A 249 15.71 11.30 25.10
N VAL A 250 14.86 11.93 25.91
CA VAL A 250 14.92 13.36 26.24
C VAL A 250 16.30 13.74 26.83
N LYS A 251 16.78 12.99 27.84
CA LYS A 251 18.10 13.20 28.45
C LYS A 251 19.25 13.04 27.44
N ARG A 252 19.29 11.91 26.73
CA ARG A 252 20.35 11.59 25.74
C ARG A 252 20.38 12.56 24.55
N ARG A 253 19.27 13.26 24.30
CA ARG A 253 19.13 14.21 23.20
C ARG A 253 19.15 15.67 23.63
N ASP A 254 19.38 15.93 24.92
CA ASP A 254 19.45 17.29 25.47
C ASP A 254 18.18 18.10 25.13
N ILE A 255 17.01 17.50 25.39
CA ILE A 255 15.71 18.14 25.17
C ILE A 255 15.22 18.70 26.51
N GLN A 256 14.86 19.99 26.54
CA GLN A 256 14.23 20.59 27.71
C GLN A 256 12.75 20.20 27.74
N VAL A 257 12.28 19.58 28.84
CA VAL A 257 10.86 19.30 29.08
C VAL A 257 10.42 20.05 30.32
N ASN A 258 9.53 21.04 30.14
CA ASN A 258 8.91 21.76 31.24
C ASN A 258 7.49 21.21 31.42
N LEU A 259 7.30 20.45 32.50
CA LEU A 259 5.99 19.96 32.92
C LEU A 259 5.16 21.12 33.50
N ARG A 260 3.85 20.96 33.50
CA ARG A 260 2.89 21.92 34.09
C ARG A 260 2.95 23.33 33.50
N GLN A 261 3.35 23.44 32.22
CA GLN A 261 3.39 24.69 31.45
C GLN A 261 2.36 24.65 30.31
N ASN A 262 1.36 25.52 30.32
CA ASN A 262 0.32 25.58 29.29
C ASN A 262 0.45 26.85 28.43
N LEU A 263 0.26 26.75 27.11
CA LEU A 263 0.31 27.89 26.19
C LEU A 263 -1.00 28.67 26.24
N ILE A 264 -0.94 29.99 26.47
CA ILE A 264 -2.12 30.86 26.59
C ILE A 264 -2.16 32.01 25.56
N GLU A 265 -1.01 32.49 25.09
CA GLU A 265 -0.91 33.57 24.10
C GLU A 265 0.27 33.34 23.14
N VAL A 266 0.10 33.74 21.88
CA VAL A 266 1.12 33.76 20.84
C VAL A 266 1.15 35.15 20.21
N ARG A 267 2.32 35.78 20.18
CA ARG A 267 2.57 37.06 19.48
C ARG A 267 3.45 36.76 18.28
N ALA A 268 2.81 36.33 17.20
CA ALA A 268 3.49 35.73 16.06
C ALA A 268 4.35 36.72 15.24
N ASP A 269 4.02 38.01 15.34
CA ASP A 269 4.79 39.16 14.86
C ASP A 269 6.13 39.31 15.57
N LYS A 270 6.14 39.12 16.89
CA LYS A 270 7.34 39.17 17.74
C LYS A 270 8.04 37.83 17.93
N GLN A 271 7.42 36.75 17.46
CA GLN A 271 7.86 35.37 17.67
C GLN A 271 7.95 35.02 19.18
N GLU A 272 7.01 35.53 19.99
CA GLU A 272 6.91 35.23 21.42
C GLU A 272 5.74 34.27 21.70
N ALA A 273 5.96 33.32 22.61
CA ALA A 273 4.93 32.44 23.15
C ALA A 273 4.82 32.61 24.67
N VAL A 274 3.61 32.83 25.20
CA VAL A 274 3.36 33.05 26.63
C VAL A 274 2.75 31.80 27.24
N PHE A 275 3.40 31.30 28.28
CA PHE A 275 2.98 30.12 29.03
C PHE A 275 2.53 30.49 30.44
N GLU A 276 1.47 29.86 30.94
CA GLU A 276 1.10 29.87 32.35
C GLU A 276 1.70 28.67 33.09
N ASN A 277 2.06 28.87 34.37
CA ASN A 277 2.48 27.81 35.27
C ASN A 277 1.27 27.23 36.00
N LEU A 278 0.90 25.99 35.69
CA LEU A 278 -0.28 25.33 36.28
C LEU A 278 -0.09 24.88 37.74
N ASP A 279 1.14 24.94 38.27
CA ASP A 279 1.42 24.70 39.70
C ASP A 279 1.53 26.02 40.49
N LYS A 280 1.56 27.16 39.79
CA LYS A 280 1.60 28.51 40.38
C LYS A 280 0.66 29.45 39.61
N PRO A 281 -0.66 29.38 39.85
CA PRO A 281 -1.64 30.20 39.13
C PRO A 281 -1.29 31.69 39.17
N GLY A 282 -1.32 32.33 38.00
CA GLY A 282 -0.93 33.74 37.82
C GLY A 282 0.54 33.95 37.42
N GLU A 283 1.44 32.99 37.68
CA GLU A 283 2.82 33.04 37.15
C GLU A 283 2.79 32.74 35.64
N THR A 284 3.32 33.66 34.83
CA THR A 284 3.46 33.48 33.38
C THR A 284 4.90 33.69 32.93
N LYS A 285 5.28 33.02 31.83
CA LYS A 285 6.61 33.09 31.23
C LYS A 285 6.51 33.31 29.73
N VAL A 286 7.17 34.35 29.24
CA VAL A 286 7.36 34.58 27.80
C VAL A 286 8.59 33.81 27.33
N ILE A 287 8.49 33.16 26.17
CA ILE A 287 9.58 32.45 25.50
C ILE A 287 9.58 32.86 24.02
N GLU A 288 10.66 33.52 23.59
CA GLU A 288 10.94 33.75 22.17
C GLU A 288 11.19 32.42 21.45
N TYR A 289 10.74 32.27 20.19
CA TYR A 289 10.89 31.05 19.41
C TYR A 289 11.37 31.34 17.98
N GLU A 290 12.27 30.49 17.47
CA GLU A 290 12.60 30.42 16.04
C GLU A 290 11.72 29.37 15.33
N MET A 291 11.10 28.45 16.09
CA MET A 291 10.03 27.56 15.61
C MET A 291 9.03 27.30 16.74
N LEU A 292 7.74 27.46 16.47
CA LEU A 292 6.66 27.05 17.39
C LEU A 292 5.74 26.01 16.73
N HIS A 293 5.62 24.83 17.34
CA HIS A 293 4.55 23.89 17.03
C HIS A 293 3.48 23.91 18.13
N VAL A 294 2.30 24.40 17.77
CA VAL A 294 1.15 24.49 18.67
C VAL A 294 0.32 23.20 18.62
N THR A 295 0.03 22.64 19.78
CA THR A 295 -1.09 21.71 19.94
C THR A 295 -2.29 22.49 20.48
N PRO A 296 -3.39 22.63 19.72
CA PRO A 296 -4.53 23.40 20.18
C PRO A 296 -5.23 22.72 21.36
N PRO A 297 -5.80 23.50 22.30
CA PRO A 297 -6.89 23.03 23.14
C PRO A 297 -7.97 22.31 22.32
N MET A 298 -8.54 21.24 22.85
CA MET A 298 -9.59 20.47 22.17
C MET A 298 -10.77 20.25 23.11
N GLY A 299 -11.95 20.09 22.52
CA GLY A 299 -13.20 19.97 23.26
C GLY A 299 -14.18 19.02 22.58
N PRO A 300 -15.26 18.63 23.28
CA PRO A 300 -16.35 17.89 22.65
C PRO A 300 -16.93 18.66 21.47
N ASN A 301 -17.57 17.94 20.55
CA ASN A 301 -18.30 18.57 19.45
C ASN A 301 -19.49 19.36 20.03
N LEU A 302 -19.63 20.63 19.63
CA LEU A 302 -20.67 21.54 20.17
C LEU A 302 -22.10 20.99 20.00
N VAL A 303 -22.37 20.25 18.93
CA VAL A 303 -23.69 19.62 18.68
C VAL A 303 -24.00 18.54 19.72
N ILE A 304 -22.99 17.79 20.17
CA ILE A 304 -23.17 16.79 21.23
C ILE A 304 -23.36 17.51 22.56
N LYS A 305 -22.49 18.48 22.88
CA LYS A 305 -22.55 19.26 24.12
C LYS A 305 -23.89 19.99 24.31
N GLY A 306 -24.54 20.42 23.22
CA GLY A 306 -25.87 21.03 23.24
C GLY A 306 -27.05 20.04 23.16
N SER A 307 -26.81 18.74 23.26
CA SER A 307 -27.85 17.69 23.12
C SER A 307 -28.04 16.89 24.42
N PRO A 308 -29.19 16.20 24.61
CA PRO A 308 -29.40 15.28 25.73
C PRO A 308 -28.48 14.04 25.73
N LEU A 309 -27.56 13.92 24.76
CA LEU A 309 -26.59 12.82 24.67
C LEU A 309 -25.24 13.13 25.34
N ALA A 310 -25.08 14.29 25.95
CA ALA A 310 -23.84 14.70 26.61
C ALA A 310 -23.79 14.29 28.09
N ASP A 311 -22.59 13.94 28.56
CA ASP A 311 -22.24 13.96 29.97
C ASP A 311 -21.93 15.39 30.46
N GLU A 312 -21.60 15.54 31.75
CA GLU A 312 -21.23 16.81 32.39
C GLU A 312 -20.03 17.50 31.71
N GLY A 313 -19.13 16.72 31.10
CA GLY A 313 -17.98 17.22 30.32
C GLY A 313 -18.36 17.68 28.90
N GLY A 314 -19.60 17.45 28.47
CA GLY A 314 -20.08 17.68 27.11
C GLY A 314 -19.75 16.56 26.12
N TYR A 315 -19.13 15.47 26.57
CA TYR A 315 -18.80 14.31 25.73
C TYR A 315 -19.99 13.38 25.59
N LEU A 316 -20.04 12.59 24.53
CA LEU A 316 -21.12 11.63 24.34
C LEU A 316 -21.09 10.56 25.43
N ASP A 317 -22.18 10.43 26.19
CA ASP A 317 -22.25 9.57 27.37
C ASP A 317 -22.51 8.10 27.02
N VAL A 318 -21.45 7.29 27.03
CA VAL A 318 -21.53 5.87 26.66
C VAL A 318 -20.99 4.94 27.73
N ASN A 319 -21.58 3.76 27.79
CA ASN A 319 -21.10 2.68 28.62
C ASN A 319 -19.68 2.27 28.19
N LYS A 320 -18.72 2.36 29.12
CA LYS A 320 -17.29 2.10 28.87
C LYS A 320 -16.98 0.70 28.31
N ASP A 321 -17.81 -0.29 28.60
CA ASP A 321 -17.62 -1.68 28.19
C ASP A 321 -18.23 -1.94 26.80
N ASN A 322 -19.41 -1.41 26.49
CA ASN A 322 -20.18 -1.84 25.31
C ASN A 322 -20.47 -0.75 24.26
N LEU A 323 -20.19 0.53 24.56
CA LEU A 323 -20.34 1.70 23.68
C LEU A 323 -21.78 2.09 23.31
N GLN A 324 -22.78 1.52 23.98
CA GLN A 324 -24.18 1.97 23.98
C GLN A 324 -24.33 3.21 24.88
N HIS A 325 -25.22 4.13 24.53
CA HIS A 325 -25.49 5.31 25.35
C HIS A 325 -26.16 4.90 26.67
N ASN A 326 -25.77 5.49 27.81
CA ASN A 326 -26.29 5.03 29.11
C ASN A 326 -27.79 5.32 29.28
N LYS A 327 -28.29 6.44 28.73
CA LYS A 327 -29.71 6.83 28.77
C LYS A 327 -30.57 6.32 27.59
N TYR A 328 -30.01 6.15 26.39
CA TYR A 328 -30.79 5.96 25.15
C TYR A 328 -30.38 4.64 24.46
N PRO A 329 -31.14 3.55 24.60
CA PRO A 329 -30.67 2.21 24.25
C PRO A 329 -30.46 1.97 22.74
N ASN A 330 -31.02 2.81 21.88
CA ASN A 330 -30.82 2.78 20.42
C ASN A 330 -29.69 3.72 19.94
N VAL A 331 -29.05 4.47 20.83
CA VAL A 331 -27.94 5.39 20.53
C VAL A 331 -26.61 4.76 20.95
N PHE A 332 -25.58 4.97 20.14
CA PHE A 332 -24.24 4.43 20.35
C PHE A 332 -23.17 5.46 20.00
N GLY A 333 -21.96 5.28 20.54
CA GLY A 333 -20.82 6.18 20.33
C GLY A 333 -19.54 5.50 19.89
N ILE A 334 -18.69 6.20 19.15
CA ILE A 334 -17.34 5.72 18.82
C ILE A 334 -16.32 6.85 18.66
N GLY A 335 -15.10 6.63 19.16
CA GLY A 335 -13.96 7.51 18.95
C GLY A 335 -13.98 8.79 19.78
N ASP A 336 -13.30 9.81 19.27
CA ASP A 336 -12.83 10.94 20.09
C ASP A 336 -13.97 11.78 20.74
N CYS A 337 -15.21 11.71 20.23
CA CYS A 337 -16.37 12.40 20.80
C CYS A 337 -16.96 11.74 22.06
N THR A 338 -16.60 10.49 22.36
CA THR A 338 -17.11 9.72 23.52
C THR A 338 -16.40 10.07 24.82
N ASN A 339 -17.04 9.78 25.96
CA ASN A 339 -16.43 9.87 27.29
C ASN A 339 -15.59 8.64 27.71
N LEU A 340 -15.32 7.71 26.79
CA LEU A 340 -14.51 6.51 27.05
C LEU A 340 -13.13 6.89 27.65
N PRO A 341 -12.78 6.42 28.87
CA PRO A 341 -11.61 6.89 29.63
C PRO A 341 -10.30 6.27 29.15
N THR A 342 -9.96 6.45 27.88
CA THR A 342 -8.72 5.97 27.24
C THR A 342 -8.20 7.00 26.23
N SER A 343 -6.96 6.83 25.75
CA SER A 343 -6.41 7.75 24.76
C SER A 343 -7.20 7.71 23.46
N LYS A 344 -7.75 8.87 23.08
CA LYS A 344 -8.52 9.12 21.85
C LYS A 344 -7.61 8.96 20.62
N THR A 345 -7.66 7.78 19.98
CA THR A 345 -6.80 7.41 18.83
C THR A 345 -7.55 6.57 17.80
N ALA A 346 -7.08 6.58 16.55
CA ALA A 346 -7.59 5.69 15.50
C ALA A 346 -7.38 4.19 15.82
N ALA A 347 -6.42 3.84 16.69
CA ALA A 347 -6.22 2.48 17.17
C ALA A 347 -7.28 2.07 18.20
N ALA A 348 -7.70 2.99 19.08
CA ALA A 348 -8.86 2.81 19.94
C ALA A 348 -10.12 2.63 19.09
N VAL A 349 -10.39 3.53 18.13
CA VAL A 349 -11.51 3.43 17.18
C VAL A 349 -11.56 2.08 16.48
N ALA A 350 -10.41 1.49 16.11
CA ALA A 350 -10.38 0.16 15.51
C ALA A 350 -10.94 -0.93 16.43
N SER A 351 -10.47 -1.03 17.67
CA SER A 351 -10.99 -2.00 18.66
C SER A 351 -12.45 -1.71 19.06
N GLN A 352 -12.77 -0.43 19.31
CA GLN A 352 -14.12 0.05 19.58
C GLN A 352 -15.11 -0.38 18.48
N SER A 353 -14.73 -0.26 17.20
CA SER A 353 -15.61 -0.66 16.08
C SER A 353 -15.95 -2.15 16.06
N ALA A 354 -15.08 -3.02 16.60
CA ALA A 354 -15.33 -4.44 16.70
C ALA A 354 -16.27 -4.80 17.87
N ILE A 355 -16.12 -4.10 19.00
CA ILE A 355 -17.02 -4.22 20.15
C ILE A 355 -18.40 -3.67 19.79
N LEU A 356 -18.47 -2.43 19.30
CA LEU A 356 -19.73 -1.77 18.96
C LEU A 356 -20.53 -2.54 17.89
N HIS A 357 -19.87 -3.12 16.89
CA HIS A 357 -20.54 -4.02 15.93
C HIS A 357 -21.16 -5.25 16.60
N ARG A 358 -20.54 -5.80 17.66
CA ARG A 358 -21.13 -6.90 18.45
C ARG A 358 -22.27 -6.38 19.32
N THR A 359 -22.13 -5.24 19.97
CA THR A 359 -23.18 -4.56 20.75
C THR A 359 -24.43 -4.37 19.90
N ILE A 360 -24.32 -3.68 18.75
CA ILE A 360 -25.46 -3.43 17.87
C ILE A 360 -26.06 -4.74 17.34
N SER A 361 -25.22 -5.72 16.95
CA SER A 361 -25.69 -7.05 16.52
C SER A 361 -26.44 -7.83 17.61
N LYS A 362 -26.26 -7.48 18.89
CA LYS A 362 -27.01 -8.03 20.02
C LYS A 362 -28.28 -7.22 20.28
N THR A 363 -28.18 -5.88 20.28
CA THR A 363 -29.34 -4.98 20.43
C THR A 363 -30.40 -5.22 19.35
N LEU A 364 -30.01 -5.42 18.08
CA LEU A 364 -30.93 -5.75 16.97
C LEU A 364 -31.70 -7.09 17.15
N LYS A 365 -31.29 -7.91 18.12
CA LYS A 365 -31.94 -9.18 18.50
C LYS A 365 -32.61 -9.11 19.86
N ASN A 366 -32.68 -7.93 20.47
CA ASN A 366 -33.07 -7.72 21.87
C ASN A 366 -32.21 -8.53 22.88
N GLU A 367 -30.98 -8.89 22.50
CA GLU A 367 -30.02 -9.57 23.36
C GLU A 367 -29.11 -8.57 24.09
N LYS A 368 -28.71 -8.88 25.34
CA LYS A 368 -27.73 -8.05 26.08
C LYS A 368 -26.33 -8.13 25.43
N PRO A 369 -25.53 -7.03 25.43
CA PRO A 369 -24.16 -7.05 24.93
C PRO A 369 -23.26 -8.04 25.70
N ASP A 370 -22.54 -8.89 24.96
CA ASP A 370 -21.76 -10.01 25.52
C ASP A 370 -20.24 -9.88 25.37
N LYS A 371 -19.76 -8.72 24.90
CA LYS A 371 -18.33 -8.39 24.82
C LYS A 371 -18.05 -7.02 25.39
N LYS A 372 -16.94 -6.92 26.10
CA LYS A 372 -16.43 -5.69 26.71
C LYS A 372 -15.24 -5.16 25.93
N TYR A 373 -15.19 -3.85 25.76
CA TYR A 373 -14.01 -3.11 25.38
C TYR A 373 -13.05 -3.04 26.57
N ASP A 374 -11.80 -3.41 26.34
CA ASP A 374 -10.71 -3.39 27.32
C ASP A 374 -10.13 -1.99 27.52
N GLY A 375 -10.56 -0.99 26.75
CA GLY A 375 -9.93 0.33 26.71
C GLY A 375 -8.68 0.36 25.84
N TYR A 376 -8.38 -0.70 25.08
CA TYR A 376 -7.20 -0.78 24.23
C TYR A 376 -7.04 0.45 23.35
N THR A 377 -5.84 1.01 23.36
CA THR A 377 -5.42 2.13 22.51
C THR A 377 -3.94 1.96 22.15
N SER A 378 -3.47 2.72 21.15
CA SER A 378 -2.07 2.69 20.75
C SER A 378 -1.55 4.05 20.30
N CYS A 379 -0.32 4.35 20.69
CA CYS A 379 0.43 5.51 20.25
C CYS A 379 1.77 5.07 19.64
N PRO A 380 1.90 4.98 18.31
CA PRO A 380 3.20 4.81 17.67
C PRO A 380 3.95 6.15 17.76
N LEU A 381 4.86 6.24 18.73
CA LEU A 381 5.69 7.38 19.08
C LEU A 381 6.90 7.40 18.14
N MET A 382 6.82 8.22 17.09
CA MET A 382 7.96 8.51 16.22
C MET A 382 9.06 9.17 17.04
N THR A 383 10.22 8.52 17.14
CA THR A 383 11.38 9.07 17.85
C THR A 383 12.46 9.54 16.86
N SER A 384 12.41 9.12 15.59
CA SER A 384 13.25 9.66 14.51
C SER A 384 12.63 9.38 13.12
N TYR A 385 13.33 9.80 12.06
CA TYR A 385 13.03 9.43 10.66
C TYR A 385 13.29 7.96 10.30
N ASN A 386 13.68 7.12 11.26
CA ASN A 386 13.87 5.69 11.05
C ASN A 386 13.47 4.82 12.26
N THR A 387 13.06 5.38 13.39
CA THR A 387 12.67 4.61 14.60
C THR A 387 11.40 5.13 15.25
N ALA A 388 10.68 4.23 15.91
CA ALA A 388 9.53 4.56 16.74
C ALA A 388 9.42 3.60 17.94
N ILE A 389 8.85 4.08 19.03
CA ILE A 389 8.35 3.29 20.16
C ILE A 389 6.87 2.99 19.88
N LEU A 390 6.41 1.74 20.07
CA LEU A 390 4.99 1.40 19.92
C LEU A 390 4.35 1.23 21.30
N ALA A 391 3.79 2.32 21.81
CA ALA A 391 2.98 2.25 23.02
C ALA A 391 1.63 1.60 22.72
N GLU A 392 1.28 0.55 23.46
CA GLU A 392 -0.04 -0.09 23.46
C GLU A 392 -0.45 -0.32 24.93
N PHE A 393 -1.68 0.03 25.29
CA PHE A 393 -2.16 -0.05 26.67
C PHE A 393 -3.69 -0.05 26.73
N ASP A 394 -4.24 -0.30 27.91
CA ASP A 394 -5.67 -0.46 28.18
C ASP A 394 -6.21 0.54 29.23
N TYR A 395 -7.46 0.34 29.70
CA TYR A 395 -8.07 1.23 30.71
C TYR A 395 -7.30 1.33 32.04
N SER A 396 -6.48 0.34 32.41
CA SER A 396 -5.68 0.35 33.64
C SER A 396 -4.38 1.15 33.52
N GLY A 397 -4.09 1.71 32.34
CA GLY A 397 -2.81 2.36 32.04
C GLY A 397 -1.63 1.37 31.96
N GLN A 398 -1.89 0.07 31.90
CA GLN A 398 -0.85 -0.96 31.82
C GLN A 398 -0.50 -1.29 30.35
N PRO A 399 0.78 -1.65 30.05
CA PRO A 399 1.18 -2.07 28.72
C PRO A 399 0.42 -3.31 28.23
N LEU A 400 -0.11 -3.24 27.01
CA LEU A 400 -0.89 -4.31 26.36
C LEU A 400 -0.35 -4.61 24.94
N GLU A 401 0.95 -4.87 24.89
CA GLU A 401 1.77 -5.00 23.68
C GLU A 401 1.34 -6.17 22.78
N THR A 402 1.28 -5.91 21.47
CA THR A 402 0.87 -6.89 20.46
C THR A 402 1.97 -7.88 20.10
N PHE A 403 3.22 -7.42 20.05
CA PHE A 403 4.37 -8.22 19.64
C PHE A 403 5.13 -8.82 20.85
N PRO A 404 5.78 -9.98 20.70
CA PRO A 404 6.45 -10.69 21.80
C PRO A 404 7.87 -10.13 22.09
N PHE A 405 8.10 -8.84 21.81
CA PHE A 405 9.34 -8.14 22.08
C PHE A 405 9.04 -6.77 22.68
N ASP A 406 9.97 -6.26 23.49
CA ASP A 406 9.80 -5.00 24.20
C ASP A 406 9.57 -3.80 23.25
N GLN A 407 8.33 -3.31 23.19
CA GLN A 407 7.94 -2.23 22.28
C GLN A 407 8.29 -0.84 22.83
N ALA A 408 8.81 -0.75 24.06
CA ALA A 408 9.31 0.49 24.66
C ALA A 408 10.70 0.88 24.13
N LYS A 409 11.33 0.05 23.29
CA LYS A 409 12.61 0.36 22.63
C LYS A 409 12.40 1.00 21.26
N GLU A 410 13.28 1.95 20.90
CA GLU A 410 13.28 2.60 19.59
C GLU A 410 13.48 1.56 18.47
N SER A 411 12.49 1.38 17.60
CA SER A 411 12.44 0.28 16.64
C SER A 411 12.18 0.73 15.21
N ILE A 412 13.04 0.28 14.28
CA ILE A 412 12.89 0.47 12.83
C ILE A 412 11.65 -0.30 12.31
N LEU A 413 11.34 -1.45 12.91
CA LEU A 413 10.15 -2.22 12.56
C LEU A 413 8.87 -1.44 12.90
N MET A 414 8.82 -0.81 14.08
CA MET A 414 7.67 0.00 14.49
C MET A 414 7.55 1.28 13.67
N TYR A 415 8.67 1.88 13.25
CA TYR A 415 8.70 3.00 12.30
C TYR A 415 7.99 2.63 11.00
N HIS A 416 8.44 1.58 10.29
CA HIS A 416 7.82 1.16 9.03
C HIS A 416 6.39 0.65 9.22
N MET A 417 6.07 0.04 10.38
CA MET A 417 4.70 -0.31 10.72
C MET A 417 3.81 0.94 10.71
N LYS A 418 4.21 2.01 11.40
CA LYS A 418 3.47 3.30 11.40
C LYS A 418 3.42 3.94 10.02
N VAL A 419 4.57 4.01 9.34
CA VAL A 419 4.80 4.86 8.16
C VAL A 419 4.22 4.25 6.88
N ASP A 420 4.23 2.91 6.75
CA ASP A 420 3.93 2.22 5.49
C ASP A 420 2.90 1.07 5.61
N LEU A 421 2.69 0.48 6.80
CA LEU A 421 1.65 -0.54 7.02
C LEU A 421 0.33 0.06 7.55
N MET A 422 0.38 0.90 8.57
CA MET A 422 -0.83 1.50 9.16
C MET A 422 -1.68 2.35 8.18
N PRO A 423 -1.12 3.12 7.23
CA PRO A 423 -1.95 3.80 6.23
C PRO A 423 -2.72 2.81 5.34
N TYR A 424 -2.09 1.67 5.01
CA TYR A 424 -2.74 0.61 4.24
C TYR A 424 -3.86 -0.08 5.04
N ILE A 425 -3.59 -0.44 6.30
CA ILE A 425 -4.60 -1.01 7.22
C ILE A 425 -5.74 -0.01 7.46
N TYR A 426 -5.47 1.29 7.54
CA TYR A 426 -6.49 2.32 7.68
C TYR A 426 -7.44 2.32 6.47
N TRP A 427 -6.91 2.58 5.28
CA TRP A 427 -7.71 2.75 4.07
C TRP A 427 -8.43 1.48 3.61
N HIS A 428 -7.82 0.30 3.78
CA HIS A 428 -8.32 -0.95 3.21
C HIS A 428 -8.86 -1.94 4.27
N GLY A 429 -8.51 -1.74 5.54
CA GLY A 429 -8.96 -2.57 6.66
C GLY A 429 -10.01 -1.88 7.53
N LEU A 430 -9.65 -0.74 8.12
CA LEU A 430 -10.50 -0.03 9.09
C LEU A 430 -11.70 0.63 8.43
N LEU A 431 -11.52 1.42 7.38
CA LEU A 431 -12.64 2.03 6.65
C LEU A 431 -13.48 0.98 5.90
N GLY A 432 -12.89 -0.15 5.51
CA GLY A 432 -13.62 -1.33 5.03
C GLY A 432 -14.39 -2.09 6.12
N GLY A 433 -14.26 -1.68 7.40
CA GLY A 433 -14.90 -2.31 8.54
C GLY A 433 -14.39 -3.71 8.89
N VAL A 434 -13.26 -4.17 8.32
CA VAL A 434 -12.70 -5.52 8.55
C VAL A 434 -11.54 -5.54 9.55
N TRP A 435 -10.98 -4.37 9.90
CA TRP A 435 -10.00 -4.23 10.98
C TRP A 435 -10.70 -3.93 12.31
N GLY A 436 -10.31 -4.66 13.36
CA GLY A 436 -10.93 -4.61 14.69
C GLY A 436 -9.91 -4.44 15.82
N GLY A 437 -8.77 -3.80 15.54
CA GLY A 437 -7.62 -3.77 16.44
C GLY A 437 -6.80 -5.07 16.42
N PRO A 438 -5.61 -5.08 17.06
CA PRO A 438 -4.65 -6.18 16.96
C PRO A 438 -4.86 -7.31 17.98
N ALA A 439 -5.90 -7.28 18.82
CA ALA A 439 -6.12 -8.31 19.85
C ALA A 439 -6.06 -9.77 19.34
N PRO A 440 -6.55 -10.13 18.14
CA PRO A 440 -6.35 -11.48 17.58
C PRO A 440 -4.89 -11.79 17.26
N ILE A 441 -4.11 -10.80 16.80
CA ILE A 441 -2.68 -10.91 16.50
C ILE A 441 -1.88 -11.07 17.80
N ARG A 442 -2.21 -10.26 18.82
CA ARG A 442 -1.62 -10.37 20.17
C ARG A 442 -1.83 -11.78 20.74
N LYS A 443 -3.05 -12.31 20.69
CA LYS A 443 -3.33 -13.70 21.11
C LYS A 443 -2.53 -14.73 20.32
N LEU A 444 -2.39 -14.56 19.01
CA LEU A 444 -1.62 -15.45 18.14
C LEU A 444 -0.11 -15.45 18.47
N PHE A 445 0.50 -14.31 18.77
CA PHE A 445 1.93 -14.25 19.12
C PHE A 445 2.24 -14.81 20.52
N HIS A 446 1.28 -14.77 21.45
CA HIS A 446 1.46 -15.26 22.82
C HIS A 446 0.95 -16.72 23.00
N LEU A 447 0.40 -17.33 21.95
CA LEU A 447 0.02 -18.74 21.89
C LEU A 447 1.29 -19.62 21.89
N GLY A 448 1.63 -20.16 23.06
CA GLY A 448 2.81 -21.02 23.27
C GLY A 448 3.78 -20.52 24.35
N MET A 449 3.68 -19.25 24.78
CA MET A 449 4.59 -18.68 25.80
C MET A 449 4.23 -19.06 27.25
N LYS A 450 3.28 -20.00 27.46
CA LYS A 450 3.05 -20.64 28.77
C LYS A 450 4.06 -21.78 29.01
N ARG A 451 5.36 -21.46 29.04
CA ARG A 451 6.41 -22.31 29.66
C ARG A 451 7.59 -21.43 30.07
N THR A 452 8.13 -21.74 31.25
CA THR A 452 9.20 -20.99 31.97
C THR A 452 8.78 -19.60 32.48
N GLY A 453 8.49 -19.53 33.78
CA GLY A 453 8.59 -18.28 34.52
C GLY A 453 10.06 -18.03 34.87
N ARG A 454 10.54 -16.80 34.66
CA ARG A 454 11.70 -16.24 35.36
C ARG A 454 11.34 -14.84 35.84
N ASN A 455 11.74 -14.55 37.08
CA ASN A 455 11.28 -13.39 37.83
C ASN A 455 11.81 -12.06 37.25
N TYR A 456 10.99 -11.03 37.34
CA TYR A 456 11.46 -9.66 37.56
C TYR A 456 11.09 -9.26 38.99
N PRO A 457 11.94 -8.49 39.70
CA PRO A 457 11.85 -8.38 41.16
C PRO A 457 10.72 -7.45 41.60
N LYS A 458 10.05 -7.82 42.70
CA LYS A 458 9.32 -6.90 43.57
C LYS A 458 10.07 -6.78 44.89
N SER A 459 10.29 -5.57 45.34
CA SER A 459 10.89 -5.25 46.64
C SER A 459 9.83 -4.62 47.57
N PHE A 460 9.98 -4.88 48.88
CA PHE A 460 9.18 -4.41 50.02
C PHE A 460 7.67 -4.82 50.03
N VAL A 461 7.22 -5.75 50.89
CA VAL A 461 7.14 -5.75 52.38
C VAL A 461 5.92 -4.97 52.91
N HIS A 462 4.86 -5.68 53.32
CA HIS A 462 4.50 -5.83 54.75
C HIS A 462 3.43 -6.93 55.01
N THR A 463 3.62 -7.64 56.12
CA THR A 463 2.64 -8.31 57.03
C THR A 463 1.24 -8.76 56.55
N GLY A 464 0.90 -10.03 56.80
CA GLY A 464 -0.49 -10.53 56.81
C GLY A 464 -0.58 -12.05 57.00
N SER A 465 -1.06 -12.50 58.16
CA SER A 465 -1.07 -13.91 58.63
C SER A 465 -2.18 -14.81 58.07
N ARG A 466 -2.06 -16.13 58.38
CA ARG A 466 -3.11 -17.19 58.44
C ARG A 466 -3.51 -17.85 57.10
N THR A 467 -3.15 -19.12 56.88
CA THR A 467 -3.89 -20.39 57.21
C THR A 467 -5.16 -20.55 56.37
N ASP A 468 -5.48 -21.68 55.72
CA ASP A 468 -5.09 -23.09 55.94
C ASP A 468 -5.36 -23.96 54.69
N ILE A 469 -4.87 -25.22 54.67
CA ILE A 469 -5.37 -26.37 53.84
C ILE A 469 -5.12 -26.22 52.29
N GLU A 470 -4.53 -27.15 51.53
CA GLU A 470 -4.67 -28.62 51.52
C GLU A 470 -3.53 -29.38 50.79
N MET A 471 -3.38 -30.68 51.12
CA MET A 471 -2.84 -31.81 50.33
C MET A 471 -1.34 -31.90 49.95
N ALA A 472 -0.69 -32.89 50.58
CA ALA A 472 0.63 -33.40 50.25
C ALA A 472 0.60 -34.60 49.27
N ALA A 473 1.67 -34.69 48.47
CA ALA A 473 2.38 -35.91 48.04
C ALA A 473 1.64 -37.12 47.40
N LEU A 474 1.82 -37.25 46.08
CA LEU A 474 2.54 -38.37 45.41
C LEU A 474 2.34 -39.84 45.89
N ASN A 475 1.79 -40.68 44.99
CA ASN A 475 2.34 -41.97 44.48
C ASN A 475 1.29 -43.10 44.30
N ARG A 476 1.62 -44.04 43.39
CA ARG A 476 0.89 -45.30 43.04
C ARG A 476 -0.41 -45.01 42.25
N LEU A 477 -0.81 -45.79 41.23
CA LEU A 477 -0.64 -47.23 41.00
C LEU A 477 -0.32 -47.60 39.53
N ARG A 478 0.43 -48.69 39.37
CA ARG A 478 0.40 -49.62 38.23
C ARG A 478 0.25 -51.02 38.83
N GLN A 479 -0.80 -51.79 38.49
CA GLN A 479 -0.72 -53.23 38.18
C GLN A 479 -2.09 -53.87 37.88
N CYS A 480 -2.06 -54.79 36.91
CA CYS A 480 -2.89 -55.97 36.64
C CYS A 480 -4.30 -56.13 37.21
N HIS A 481 -5.23 -56.57 36.34
CA HIS A 481 -5.82 -57.93 36.40
C HIS A 481 -6.28 -58.39 35.00
N SER A 482 -6.52 -59.69 34.81
CA SER A 482 -6.57 -60.37 33.51
C SER A 482 -7.61 -61.50 33.44
N THR A 483 -8.37 -61.59 32.33
CA THR A 483 -9.10 -62.79 31.79
C THR A 483 -9.77 -62.37 30.46
N GLY A 484 -9.92 -63.16 29.38
CA GLY A 484 -9.42 -64.50 29.09
C GLY A 484 -10.38 -65.38 28.25
N SER A 485 -10.40 -65.26 26.91
CA SER A 485 -10.84 -66.28 25.91
C SER A 485 -10.73 -65.69 24.48
N ALA A 486 -9.81 -66.13 23.62
CA ALA A 486 -9.86 -67.32 22.76
C ALA A 486 -10.79 -67.20 21.53
N VAL A 487 -10.19 -67.05 20.33
CA VAL A 487 -10.24 -68.00 19.18
C VAL A 487 -9.01 -67.71 18.30
N ALA A 488 -8.36 -68.74 17.75
CA ALA A 488 -7.22 -68.61 16.86
C ALA A 488 -7.63 -68.60 15.38
N ASN A 489 -6.87 -67.89 14.55
CA ASN A 489 -6.40 -68.43 13.26
C ASN A 489 -5.25 -67.59 12.70
N LEU A 490 -4.24 -68.27 12.13
CA LEU A 490 -3.19 -67.62 11.38
C LEU A 490 -3.75 -67.10 10.05
N HIS A 491 -3.30 -65.92 9.62
CA HIS A 491 -2.85 -65.74 8.24
C HIS A 491 -1.93 -64.54 8.13
N THR A 492 -0.88 -64.72 7.33
CA THR A 492 -0.03 -63.64 6.82
C THR A 492 -0.86 -62.67 5.98
N SER A 493 -0.97 -61.41 6.42
CA SER A 493 -1.33 -60.32 5.52
C SER A 493 -0.27 -59.23 5.59
N SER A 494 0.33 -58.94 4.44
CA SER A 494 1.12 -57.74 4.21
C SER A 494 0.42 -56.51 4.82
N ARG A 495 1.19 -55.61 5.42
CA ARG A 495 0.72 -54.23 5.57
C ARG A 495 0.55 -53.68 4.16
N ALA A 496 -0.67 -53.76 3.64
CA ALA A 496 -1.04 -53.08 2.42
C ALA A 496 -0.73 -51.60 2.62
N SER A 497 0.36 -51.14 2.01
CA SER A 497 0.68 -49.73 1.92
C SER A 497 -0.52 -49.03 1.31
N ALA A 498 -1.27 -48.28 2.11
CA ALA A 498 -2.44 -47.55 1.65
C ALA A 498 -1.99 -46.57 0.57
N LYS A 499 -2.17 -46.94 -0.70
CA LYS A 499 -1.69 -46.16 -1.86
C LYS A 499 -2.32 -44.77 -1.78
N LEU A 500 -1.50 -43.77 -1.50
CA LEU A 500 -1.94 -42.39 -1.44
C LEU A 500 -2.16 -41.91 -2.87
N HIS A 501 -3.42 -41.67 -3.23
CA HIS A 501 -3.80 -41.16 -4.54
C HIS A 501 -4.20 -39.69 -4.46
N TYR A 502 -3.74 -38.88 -5.42
CA TYR A 502 -4.16 -37.49 -5.58
C TYR A 502 -4.42 -37.14 -7.04
N LYS A 503 -5.57 -36.52 -7.33
CA LYS A 503 -5.88 -36.00 -8.67
C LYS A 503 -4.79 -35.07 -9.21
N MET A 504 -4.18 -34.26 -8.35
CA MET A 504 -3.05 -33.41 -8.71
C MET A 504 -1.91 -33.54 -7.70
N LEU A 505 -0.80 -34.12 -8.14
CA LEU A 505 0.43 -34.19 -7.37
C LEU A 505 1.40 -33.08 -7.82
N VAL A 506 1.98 -32.37 -6.86
CA VAL A 506 2.96 -31.30 -7.12
C VAL A 506 4.29 -31.66 -6.47
N LEU A 507 5.36 -31.71 -7.26
CA LEU A 507 6.70 -32.06 -6.78
C LEU A 507 7.53 -30.79 -6.56
N GLY A 508 7.88 -30.52 -5.30
CA GLY A 508 8.56 -29.32 -4.85
C GLY A 508 7.58 -28.24 -4.35
N GLY A 509 7.85 -27.71 -3.17
CA GLY A 509 7.18 -26.59 -2.49
C GLY A 509 7.92 -25.27 -2.64
N GLY A 510 8.71 -25.12 -3.71
CA GLY A 510 9.33 -23.86 -4.12
C GLY A 510 8.33 -22.86 -4.70
N SER A 511 8.85 -21.78 -5.30
CA SER A 511 8.05 -20.69 -5.89
C SER A 511 7.02 -21.17 -6.91
N GLY A 512 7.39 -22.12 -7.77
CA GLY A 512 6.50 -22.71 -8.78
C GLY A 512 5.42 -23.58 -8.14
N GLY A 513 5.85 -24.54 -7.32
CA GLY A 513 4.98 -25.50 -6.67
C GLY A 513 3.89 -24.86 -5.83
N ILE A 514 4.24 -24.03 -4.83
CA ILE A 514 3.24 -23.36 -3.96
C ILE A 514 2.28 -22.49 -4.78
N THR A 515 2.77 -21.81 -5.82
CA THR A 515 1.93 -21.00 -6.71
C THR A 515 0.94 -21.88 -7.49
N MET A 516 1.39 -23.02 -8.00
CA MET A 516 0.56 -23.96 -8.74
C MET A 516 -0.41 -24.72 -7.82
N SER A 517 0.01 -25.20 -6.66
CA SER A 517 -0.89 -25.83 -5.67
C SER A 517 -2.01 -24.88 -5.25
N ALA A 518 -1.73 -23.59 -5.06
CA ALA A 518 -2.75 -22.59 -4.76
C ALA A 518 -3.74 -22.39 -5.93
N ARG A 519 -3.27 -22.54 -7.18
CA ARG A 519 -4.10 -22.46 -8.39
C ARG A 519 -4.95 -23.72 -8.57
N MET A 520 -4.35 -24.90 -8.41
CA MET A 520 -5.03 -26.20 -8.53
C MET A 520 -6.08 -26.38 -7.43
N LYS A 521 -5.79 -25.97 -6.18
CA LYS A 521 -6.80 -25.90 -5.11
C LYS A 521 -8.10 -25.22 -5.55
N ARG A 522 -8.02 -24.13 -6.32
CA ARG A 522 -9.20 -23.38 -6.79
C ARG A 522 -9.89 -24.01 -7.99
N LEU A 523 -9.21 -24.91 -8.70
CA LEU A 523 -9.69 -25.54 -9.93
C LEU A 523 -10.36 -26.89 -9.67
N MET A 524 -9.92 -27.63 -8.64
CA MET A 524 -10.39 -28.99 -8.35
C MET A 524 -10.58 -29.32 -6.86
N GLY A 525 -10.59 -28.33 -5.96
CA GLY A 525 -10.66 -28.56 -4.51
C GLY A 525 -9.28 -28.78 -3.86
N ALA A 526 -9.21 -28.75 -2.53
CA ALA A 526 -7.95 -28.75 -1.79
C ALA A 526 -7.47 -30.18 -1.47
N GLU A 527 -8.41 -31.02 -1.08
CA GLU A 527 -8.33 -32.46 -0.83
C GLU A 527 -7.75 -33.24 -2.02
N ASN A 528 -8.00 -32.77 -3.23
CA ASN A 528 -7.54 -33.34 -4.49
C ASN A 528 -6.09 -32.99 -4.86
N VAL A 529 -5.40 -32.17 -4.04
CA VAL A 529 -4.04 -31.67 -4.31
C VAL A 529 -3.08 -32.06 -3.19
N ALA A 530 -1.91 -32.59 -3.56
CA ALA A 530 -0.80 -32.83 -2.65
C ALA A 530 0.51 -32.15 -3.14
N VAL A 531 1.37 -31.81 -2.19
CA VAL A 531 2.71 -31.24 -2.44
C VAL A 531 3.75 -32.07 -1.72
N VAL A 532 4.71 -32.60 -2.47
CA VAL A 532 5.89 -33.30 -1.94
C VAL A 532 7.02 -32.30 -1.79
N GLU A 533 7.40 -31.97 -0.55
CA GLU A 533 8.45 -31.00 -0.23
C GLU A 533 9.12 -31.36 1.11
N PRO A 534 10.43 -31.66 1.14
CA PRO A 534 11.13 -32.00 2.38
C PRO A 534 11.45 -30.78 3.27
N SER A 535 11.66 -29.58 2.70
CA SER A 535 12.11 -28.42 3.47
C SER A 535 11.02 -27.86 4.38
N GLU A 536 11.37 -27.73 5.67
CA GLU A 536 10.54 -27.02 6.65
C GLU A 536 10.43 -25.51 6.39
N VAL A 537 11.33 -24.94 5.55
CA VAL A 537 11.38 -23.49 5.27
C VAL A 537 11.36 -23.22 3.77
N HIS A 538 10.38 -22.42 3.35
CA HIS A 538 10.28 -21.85 2.01
C HIS A 538 10.97 -20.48 1.97
N TYR A 539 11.89 -20.29 1.01
CA TYR A 539 12.68 -19.07 0.88
C TYR A 539 12.34 -18.25 -0.37
N TYR A 540 12.16 -16.95 -0.18
CA TYR A 540 12.12 -15.98 -1.28
C TYR A 540 13.56 -15.63 -1.73
N GLN A 541 14.18 -16.57 -2.43
CA GLN A 541 15.58 -16.52 -2.90
C GLN A 541 15.99 -15.20 -3.62
N PRO A 542 15.13 -14.50 -4.40
CA PRO A 542 15.52 -13.22 -5.03
C PRO A 542 15.94 -12.11 -4.08
N ILE A 543 15.68 -12.22 -2.77
CA ILE A 543 16.17 -11.25 -1.77
C ILE A 543 17.62 -11.53 -1.33
N TRP A 544 18.17 -12.74 -1.56
CA TRP A 544 19.52 -13.12 -1.11
C TRP A 544 20.64 -12.24 -1.68
N THR A 545 20.47 -11.69 -2.88
CA THR A 545 21.33 -10.62 -3.42
C THR A 545 21.46 -9.40 -2.48
N LEU A 546 20.38 -9.04 -1.77
CA LEU A 546 20.38 -7.95 -0.80
C LEU A 546 20.81 -8.41 0.60
N VAL A 547 20.71 -9.71 0.91
CA VAL A 547 21.22 -10.29 2.17
C VAL A 547 22.75 -10.34 2.14
N GLY A 548 23.35 -10.84 1.07
CA GLY A 548 24.80 -10.84 0.88
C GLY A 548 25.44 -9.45 0.73
N ALA A 549 24.61 -8.41 0.59
CA ALA A 549 25.01 -7.01 0.61
C ALA A 549 24.58 -6.29 1.91
N GLY A 550 24.14 -7.00 2.95
CA GLY A 550 23.77 -6.40 4.25
C GLY A 550 22.54 -5.47 4.23
N ALA A 551 21.78 -5.42 3.13
CA ALA A 551 20.63 -4.54 2.95
C ALA A 551 19.29 -5.15 3.42
N LYS A 552 19.24 -6.46 3.65
CA LYS A 552 18.10 -7.22 4.22
C LYS A 552 18.64 -8.39 5.07
N SER A 553 17.86 -8.92 6.01
CA SER A 553 18.29 -10.09 6.82
C SER A 553 17.96 -11.43 6.16
N LEU A 554 18.77 -12.47 6.39
CA LEU A 554 18.46 -13.83 5.94
C LEU A 554 17.13 -14.33 6.51
N THR A 555 16.89 -14.07 7.79
CA THR A 555 15.64 -14.43 8.50
C THR A 555 14.39 -13.85 7.82
N SER A 556 14.48 -12.65 7.23
CA SER A 556 13.34 -12.06 6.52
C SER A 556 12.99 -12.80 5.23
N SER A 557 13.95 -13.53 4.62
CA SER A 557 13.77 -14.24 3.35
C SER A 557 12.97 -15.54 3.46
N GLY A 558 12.99 -16.20 4.62
CA GLY A 558 12.36 -17.50 4.87
C GLY A 558 11.00 -17.42 5.55
N ARG A 559 10.17 -18.45 5.35
CA ARG A 559 8.95 -18.73 6.12
C ARG A 559 8.77 -20.23 6.31
N PRO A 560 8.16 -20.70 7.42
CA PRO A 560 7.79 -22.10 7.55
C PRO A 560 6.95 -22.55 6.35
N THR A 561 7.29 -23.67 5.72
CA THR A 561 6.61 -24.19 4.52
C THR A 561 5.11 -24.39 4.78
N ALA A 562 4.73 -24.89 5.96
CA ALA A 562 3.33 -24.94 6.42
C ALA A 562 2.58 -23.61 6.33
N SER A 563 3.25 -22.47 6.58
CA SER A 563 2.61 -21.15 6.59
C SER A 563 2.27 -20.64 5.18
N VAL A 564 3.03 -21.08 4.17
CA VAL A 564 2.82 -20.72 2.76
C VAL A 564 2.04 -21.80 1.98
N MET A 565 1.99 -23.03 2.49
CA MET A 565 1.17 -24.11 1.95
C MET A 565 -0.31 -23.65 1.84
N PRO A 566 -0.99 -23.89 0.70
CA PRO A 566 -2.41 -23.54 0.58
C PRO A 566 -3.25 -24.35 1.57
N SER A 567 -4.17 -23.72 2.29
CA SER A 567 -4.97 -24.39 3.32
C SER A 567 -5.75 -25.59 2.76
N GLY A 568 -5.70 -26.74 3.45
CA GLY A 568 -6.37 -27.97 3.03
C GLY A 568 -5.63 -28.81 1.98
N VAL A 569 -4.60 -28.27 1.31
CA VAL A 569 -3.72 -29.06 0.43
C VAL A 569 -2.82 -29.94 1.28
N LYS A 570 -2.67 -31.22 0.92
CA LYS A 570 -1.79 -32.13 1.67
C LYS A 570 -0.33 -31.74 1.47
N TRP A 571 0.39 -31.51 2.57
CA TRP A 571 1.85 -31.49 2.56
C TRP A 571 2.37 -32.89 2.88
N VAL A 572 3.15 -33.46 1.96
CA VAL A 572 3.97 -34.66 2.17
C VAL A 572 5.40 -34.16 2.45
N LYS A 573 5.82 -34.28 3.72
CA LYS A 573 7.15 -33.88 4.21
C LYS A 573 8.21 -34.92 3.86
N SER A 574 8.49 -35.11 2.59
CA SER A 574 9.49 -36.08 2.14
C SER A 574 10.13 -35.62 0.84
N LYS A 575 11.35 -36.06 0.56
CA LYS A 575 12.01 -35.88 -0.74
C LYS A 575 11.48 -36.87 -1.77
N VAL A 576 11.37 -36.43 -3.02
CA VAL A 576 11.10 -37.30 -4.17
C VAL A 576 12.35 -38.12 -4.48
N GLN A 577 12.20 -39.45 -4.57
CA GLN A 577 13.29 -40.38 -4.88
C GLN A 577 13.19 -40.94 -6.31
N GLU A 578 11.98 -41.24 -6.79
CA GLU A 578 11.73 -41.77 -8.14
C GLU A 578 10.41 -41.20 -8.71
N ILE A 579 10.37 -40.96 -10.02
CA ILE A 579 9.16 -40.57 -10.76
C ILE A 579 8.98 -41.55 -11.91
N ASN A 580 7.90 -42.30 -11.91
CA ASN A 580 7.55 -43.27 -12.95
C ASN A 580 6.26 -42.81 -13.66
N PRO A 581 6.38 -42.09 -14.79
CA PRO A 581 5.23 -41.50 -15.46
C PRO A 581 4.40 -42.51 -16.26
N ASP A 582 4.96 -43.63 -16.68
CA ASP A 582 4.24 -44.69 -17.40
C ASP A 582 3.18 -45.36 -16.49
N THR A 583 3.45 -45.44 -15.18
CA THR A 583 2.51 -45.95 -14.16
C THR A 583 1.80 -44.85 -13.35
N ASN A 584 2.07 -43.58 -13.65
CA ASN A 584 1.62 -42.41 -12.88
C ASN A 584 1.92 -42.51 -11.37
N THR A 585 3.14 -42.92 -11.02
CA THR A 585 3.59 -43.06 -9.64
C THR A 585 4.82 -42.23 -9.30
N VAL A 586 4.91 -41.85 -8.04
CA VAL A 586 6.08 -41.20 -7.42
C VAL A 586 6.45 -41.97 -6.17
N ARG A 587 7.73 -42.29 -5.98
CA ARG A 587 8.25 -42.83 -4.72
C ARG A 587 9.04 -41.76 -3.98
N THR A 588 8.77 -41.63 -2.68
CA THR A 588 9.51 -40.75 -1.78
C THR A 588 10.61 -41.49 -1.02
N GLU A 589 11.55 -40.75 -0.43
CA GLU A 589 12.73 -41.34 0.25
C GLU A 589 12.39 -42.26 1.43
N ASP A 590 11.22 -42.05 2.05
CA ASP A 590 10.65 -42.90 3.11
C ASP A 590 9.99 -44.20 2.59
N GLY A 591 10.06 -44.45 1.27
CA GLY A 591 9.47 -45.60 0.60
C GLY A 591 7.99 -45.44 0.23
N THR A 592 7.32 -44.34 0.60
CA THR A 592 5.91 -44.13 0.27
C THR A 592 5.70 -44.03 -1.24
N GLN A 593 4.75 -44.80 -1.78
CA GLN A 593 4.31 -44.71 -3.16
C GLN A 593 3.03 -43.88 -3.27
N ILE A 594 3.07 -42.84 -4.10
CA ILE A 594 1.98 -41.89 -4.32
C ILE A 594 1.58 -41.99 -5.80
N THR A 595 0.30 -42.24 -6.08
CA THR A 595 -0.24 -42.26 -7.45
C THR A 595 -0.94 -40.95 -7.79
N TYR A 596 -1.01 -40.59 -9.07
CA TYR A 596 -1.63 -39.35 -9.51
C TYR A 596 -2.49 -39.49 -10.77
N GLU A 597 -3.49 -38.61 -10.96
CA GLU A 597 -4.09 -38.40 -12.30
C GLU A 597 -3.24 -37.43 -13.13
N TYR A 598 -2.80 -36.32 -12.51
CA TYR A 598 -1.97 -35.28 -13.13
C TYR A 598 -0.78 -34.90 -12.24
N LEU A 599 0.35 -34.55 -12.87
CA LEU A 599 1.61 -34.21 -12.19
C LEU A 599 2.10 -32.81 -12.57
N ILE A 600 2.45 -31.98 -11.58
CA ILE A 600 3.22 -30.74 -11.79
C ILE A 600 4.60 -30.91 -11.17
N VAL A 601 5.65 -30.88 -11.99
CA VAL A 601 7.04 -30.92 -11.54
C VAL A 601 7.56 -29.48 -11.40
N ALA A 602 7.97 -29.12 -10.18
CA ALA A 602 8.42 -27.78 -9.80
C ALA A 602 9.66 -27.84 -8.88
N LEU A 603 10.51 -28.86 -9.05
CA LEU A 603 11.64 -29.21 -8.18
C LEU A 603 12.82 -28.22 -8.23
N GLY A 604 12.77 -27.20 -9.10
CA GLY A 604 13.83 -26.20 -9.24
C GLY A 604 15.11 -26.78 -9.86
N LEU A 605 16.26 -26.27 -9.44
CA LEU A 605 17.57 -26.75 -9.88
C LEU A 605 18.49 -27.07 -8.69
N GLN A 606 19.53 -27.86 -8.93
CA GLN A 606 20.57 -28.19 -7.96
C GLN A 606 21.76 -27.24 -8.07
N LEU A 607 22.42 -27.01 -6.94
CA LEU A 607 23.65 -26.24 -6.83
C LEU A 607 24.80 -27.24 -6.69
N HIS A 608 25.78 -27.15 -7.58
CA HIS A 608 26.92 -28.06 -7.63
C HIS A 608 28.19 -27.30 -7.22
N TYR A 609 28.32 -27.02 -5.92
CA TYR A 609 29.54 -26.39 -5.38
C TYR A 609 30.74 -27.33 -5.51
N GLU A 610 30.51 -28.63 -5.34
CA GLU A 610 31.49 -29.73 -5.44
C GLU A 610 32.15 -29.89 -6.82
N LYS A 611 31.62 -29.22 -7.85
CA LYS A 611 32.26 -29.14 -9.19
C LYS A 611 33.36 -28.10 -9.26
N ILE A 612 33.51 -27.24 -8.25
CA ILE A 612 34.66 -26.37 -8.08
C ILE A 612 35.53 -27.03 -7.02
N LYS A 613 36.75 -27.44 -7.38
CA LYS A 613 37.69 -28.08 -6.46
C LYS A 613 37.94 -27.17 -5.25
N GLY A 614 37.80 -27.72 -4.04
CA GLY A 614 37.94 -26.96 -2.79
C GLY A 614 36.65 -26.30 -2.28
N LEU A 615 35.49 -26.56 -2.90
CA LEU A 615 34.17 -26.21 -2.37
C LEU A 615 33.31 -27.47 -2.21
N PRO A 616 32.42 -27.55 -1.21
CA PRO A 616 31.99 -26.46 -0.31
C PRO A 616 32.92 -26.13 0.86
N GLU A 617 33.97 -26.91 1.11
CA GLU A 617 34.87 -26.82 2.29
C GLU A 617 35.48 -25.42 2.44
N GLY A 618 35.93 -24.82 1.32
CA GLY A 618 36.50 -23.48 1.30
C GLY A 618 35.60 -22.38 1.86
N PHE A 619 34.27 -22.59 1.94
CA PHE A 619 33.38 -21.64 2.61
C PHE A 619 33.61 -21.53 4.11
N GLU A 620 34.41 -22.39 4.76
CA GLU A 620 34.78 -22.22 6.16
C GLU A 620 35.67 -20.98 6.39
N HIS A 621 36.41 -20.55 5.37
CA HIS A 621 37.27 -19.36 5.39
C HIS A 621 36.47 -18.04 5.28
N PRO A 622 37.01 -16.90 5.80
CA PRO A 622 36.21 -15.68 6.00
C PRO A 622 36.00 -14.81 4.75
N GLN A 623 36.89 -14.88 3.75
CA GLN A 623 36.88 -13.97 2.59
C GLN A 623 36.03 -14.47 1.40
N ILE A 624 35.21 -15.50 1.60
CA ILE A 624 34.46 -16.15 0.53
C ILE A 624 32.98 -16.32 0.88
N GLY A 625 32.10 -16.11 -0.11
CA GLY A 625 30.66 -16.28 0.04
C GLY A 625 29.94 -16.66 -1.25
N SER A 626 28.64 -16.92 -1.13
CA SER A 626 27.78 -17.18 -2.28
C SER A 626 26.34 -16.83 -1.96
N ASN A 627 25.69 -16.02 -2.79
CA ASN A 627 24.29 -15.62 -2.58
C ASN A 627 23.27 -16.69 -3.00
N TYR A 628 23.71 -17.92 -3.26
CA TYR A 628 22.91 -19.00 -3.83
C TYR A 628 22.50 -20.09 -2.83
N SER A 629 23.11 -20.16 -1.64
CA SER A 629 22.72 -21.04 -0.54
C SER A 629 22.51 -20.26 0.76
N ILE A 630 21.62 -20.77 1.63
CA ILE A 630 21.37 -20.23 2.96
C ILE A 630 22.61 -20.30 3.88
N GLN A 631 23.50 -21.26 3.64
CA GLN A 631 24.72 -21.47 4.42
C GLN A 631 25.83 -20.43 4.09
N THR A 632 25.75 -19.82 2.90
CA THR A 632 26.85 -19.03 2.31
C THR A 632 26.49 -17.58 2.02
N VAL A 633 25.21 -17.22 1.98
CA VAL A 633 24.76 -15.84 1.67
C VAL A 633 25.19 -14.82 2.72
N GLU A 634 25.18 -15.17 4.01
CA GLU A 634 25.69 -14.28 5.07
C GLU A 634 27.23 -14.23 5.11
N LYS A 635 27.91 -15.25 4.56
CA LYS A 635 29.37 -15.21 4.38
C LYS A 635 29.78 -14.19 3.32
N THR A 636 28.99 -14.03 2.24
CA THR A 636 29.18 -12.94 1.26
C THR A 636 29.21 -11.57 1.94
N TRP A 637 28.28 -11.34 2.88
CA TRP A 637 28.20 -10.07 3.60
C TRP A 637 29.40 -9.90 4.54
N LYS A 638 29.79 -10.94 5.28
CA LYS A 638 30.97 -10.92 6.16
C LYS A 638 32.26 -10.62 5.37
N ALA A 639 32.49 -11.28 4.24
CA ALA A 639 33.62 -10.99 3.35
C ALA A 639 33.62 -9.52 2.89
N LEU A 640 32.47 -9.00 2.44
CA LEU A 640 32.32 -7.61 2.01
C LEU A 640 32.55 -6.59 3.15
N GLN A 641 32.17 -6.92 4.39
CA GLN A 641 32.47 -6.08 5.57
C GLN A 641 33.96 -6.09 5.91
N ASN A 642 34.58 -7.28 5.89
CA ASN A 642 35.94 -7.53 6.30
C ASN A 642 36.96 -6.96 5.32
N PHE A 643 36.65 -6.98 4.01
CA PHE A 643 37.46 -6.50 2.89
C PHE A 643 38.32 -5.29 3.27
N LYS A 644 39.64 -5.41 3.17
CA LYS A 644 40.62 -4.36 3.43
C LYS A 644 41.06 -3.71 2.12
N GLU A 645 41.72 -4.51 1.28
CA GLU A 645 42.47 -4.09 0.10
C GLU A 645 42.79 -5.30 -0.77
N GLY A 646 42.76 -5.17 -2.10
CA GLY A 646 43.04 -6.26 -3.04
C GLY A 646 41.93 -6.50 -4.06
N ASN A 647 41.81 -7.73 -4.57
CA ASN A 647 40.81 -8.09 -5.58
C ASN A 647 39.47 -8.50 -4.91
N ALA A 648 38.37 -7.90 -5.35
CA ALA A 648 37.00 -8.35 -5.10
C ALA A 648 36.51 -9.09 -6.36
N VAL A 649 36.51 -10.42 -6.31
CA VAL A 649 36.26 -11.32 -7.44
C VAL A 649 34.84 -11.87 -7.39
N PHE A 650 34.13 -11.81 -8.51
CA PHE A 650 32.76 -12.27 -8.68
C PHE A 650 32.70 -13.24 -9.86
N THR A 651 32.07 -14.41 -9.70
CA THR A 651 32.11 -15.46 -10.74
C THR A 651 30.76 -15.79 -11.37
N PHE A 652 30.78 -16.26 -12.62
CA PHE A 652 29.64 -16.90 -13.30
C PHE A 652 30.11 -18.22 -13.98
N PRO A 653 29.47 -19.37 -13.69
CA PRO A 653 29.94 -20.70 -14.08
C PRO A 653 29.61 -21.06 -15.53
N ASN A 654 30.27 -22.05 -16.11
CA ASN A 654 29.96 -22.59 -17.44
C ASN A 654 28.73 -23.53 -17.44
N THR A 655 27.60 -23.10 -16.85
CA THR A 655 26.34 -23.85 -16.79
C THR A 655 25.13 -22.91 -16.91
N PRO A 656 23.91 -23.43 -17.18
CA PRO A 656 22.68 -22.71 -16.89
C PRO A 656 22.62 -22.28 -15.41
N VAL A 657 22.03 -21.12 -15.12
CA VAL A 657 21.99 -20.51 -13.78
C VAL A 657 20.62 -19.89 -13.50
N LYS A 658 20.08 -20.08 -12.28
CA LYS A 658 18.90 -19.32 -11.83
C LYS A 658 19.25 -17.85 -11.58
N CYS A 659 18.46 -16.95 -12.16
CA CYS A 659 18.68 -15.51 -12.15
C CYS A 659 20.11 -15.14 -12.61
N ALA A 660 20.41 -15.32 -13.89
CA ALA A 660 21.72 -15.08 -14.50
C ALA A 660 22.33 -13.67 -14.23
N GLY A 661 21.53 -12.66 -13.91
CA GLY A 661 22.07 -11.36 -13.50
C GLY A 661 22.51 -11.27 -12.03
N ALA A 662 22.15 -12.20 -11.14
CA ALA A 662 22.49 -12.11 -9.71
C ALA A 662 24.00 -12.08 -9.38
N PRO A 663 24.91 -12.72 -10.14
CA PRO A 663 26.35 -12.66 -9.88
C PRO A 663 26.92 -11.24 -10.05
N GLN A 664 26.54 -10.55 -11.12
CA GLN A 664 26.91 -9.15 -11.34
C GLN A 664 26.15 -8.18 -10.41
N LYS A 665 24.94 -8.50 -9.94
CA LYS A 665 24.23 -7.65 -8.95
C LYS A 665 25.01 -7.47 -7.66
N ILE A 666 25.62 -8.54 -7.15
CA ILE A 666 26.43 -8.44 -5.93
C ILE A 666 27.77 -7.74 -6.20
N MET A 667 28.36 -7.86 -7.39
CA MET A 667 29.47 -6.99 -7.80
C MET A 667 29.10 -5.50 -7.71
N TYR A 668 27.99 -5.08 -8.34
CA TYR A 668 27.57 -3.67 -8.30
C TYR A 668 27.22 -3.17 -6.89
N LEU A 669 26.69 -4.04 -6.02
CA LEU A 669 26.43 -3.74 -4.61
C LEU A 669 27.73 -3.68 -3.78
N SER A 670 28.73 -4.49 -4.11
CA SER A 670 30.03 -4.50 -3.44
C SER A 670 30.82 -3.24 -3.78
N ASP A 671 30.92 -2.86 -5.05
CA ASP A 671 31.46 -1.54 -5.46
C ASP A 671 30.73 -0.39 -4.76
N ALA A 672 29.40 -0.40 -4.74
CA ALA A 672 28.63 0.65 -4.06
C ALA A 672 28.88 0.69 -2.54
N PHE A 673 29.18 -0.45 -1.91
CA PHE A 673 29.53 -0.52 -0.49
C PHE A 673 30.95 -0.01 -0.22
N LEU A 674 31.91 -0.43 -1.04
CA LEU A 674 33.31 -0.01 -0.96
C LEU A 674 33.44 1.49 -1.23
N ARG A 675 32.63 2.06 -2.13
CA ARG A 675 32.51 3.51 -2.31
C ARG A 675 31.94 4.18 -1.06
N LYS A 676 30.84 3.65 -0.50
CA LYS A 676 30.20 4.18 0.72
C LYS A 676 31.11 4.14 1.95
N THR A 677 32.05 3.19 2.01
CA THR A 677 32.97 2.98 3.15
C THR A 677 34.37 3.53 2.91
N GLY A 678 34.61 4.26 1.81
CA GLY A 678 35.92 4.84 1.48
C GLY A 678 36.98 3.84 1.01
N LYS A 679 36.64 2.55 0.89
CA LYS A 679 37.56 1.46 0.51
C LYS A 679 37.71 1.25 -1.00
N ARG A 680 36.90 1.89 -1.86
CA ARG A 680 36.90 1.58 -3.32
C ARG A 680 38.25 1.81 -4.00
N ALA A 681 39.04 2.79 -3.56
CA ALA A 681 40.39 3.03 -4.11
C ALA A 681 41.38 1.87 -3.82
N LYS A 682 41.10 1.06 -2.79
CA LYS A 682 41.86 -0.13 -2.39
C LYS A 682 41.34 -1.42 -3.04
N ALA A 683 40.35 -1.33 -3.93
CA ALA A 683 39.63 -2.49 -4.43
C ALA A 683 39.69 -2.58 -5.96
N ASN A 684 40.29 -3.65 -6.48
CA ASN A 684 40.12 -4.05 -7.86
C ASN A 684 38.87 -4.94 -7.98
N VAL A 685 37.85 -4.48 -8.70
CA VAL A 685 36.55 -5.18 -8.81
C VAL A 685 36.52 -6.00 -10.09
N ILE A 686 36.62 -7.32 -9.98
CA ILE A 686 36.76 -8.25 -11.10
C ILE A 686 35.53 -9.15 -11.23
N TYR A 687 34.92 -9.22 -12.41
CA TYR A 687 33.89 -10.19 -12.76
C TYR A 687 34.38 -11.15 -13.84
N ASN A 688 34.62 -12.40 -13.45
CA ASN A 688 35.01 -13.49 -14.33
C ASN A 688 33.76 -14.30 -14.69
N THR A 689 33.40 -14.31 -15.97
CA THR A 689 32.19 -14.97 -16.45
C THR A 689 32.49 -15.91 -17.59
N SER A 690 31.95 -17.13 -17.53
CA SER A 690 32.02 -18.13 -18.61
C SER A 690 31.38 -17.64 -19.93
N LEU A 691 30.44 -16.70 -19.85
CA LEU A 691 29.69 -16.20 -20.99
C LEU A 691 30.55 -15.32 -21.93
N PRO A 692 30.29 -15.33 -23.25
CA PRO A 692 30.86 -14.39 -24.21
C PRO A 692 30.26 -12.98 -24.12
N VAL A 693 29.31 -12.73 -23.22
CA VAL A 693 28.60 -11.44 -23.06
C VAL A 693 28.32 -11.13 -21.60
N LEU A 694 28.31 -9.85 -21.24
CA LEU A 694 27.94 -9.38 -19.89
C LEU A 694 26.45 -9.60 -19.59
N PHE A 695 25.58 -9.49 -20.60
CA PHE A 695 24.16 -9.82 -20.53
C PHE A 695 23.65 -10.18 -21.93
N THR A 696 22.67 -11.09 -22.02
CA THR A 696 22.22 -11.65 -23.32
C THR A 696 21.39 -10.69 -24.17
N VAL A 697 20.72 -9.72 -23.55
CA VAL A 697 19.85 -8.76 -24.24
C VAL A 697 20.58 -7.44 -24.42
N LYS A 698 20.92 -7.09 -25.67
CA LYS A 698 21.81 -5.98 -26.03
C LYS A 698 21.47 -4.66 -25.30
N LYS A 699 20.20 -4.24 -25.32
CA LYS A 699 19.74 -2.98 -24.69
C LYS A 699 20.17 -2.86 -23.21
N TYR A 700 20.09 -3.95 -22.45
CA TYR A 700 20.50 -3.96 -21.05
C TYR A 700 22.01 -4.18 -20.92
N ALA A 701 22.62 -5.00 -21.80
CA ALA A 701 24.07 -5.20 -21.84
C ALA A 701 24.83 -3.88 -22.07
N ASP A 702 24.39 -3.06 -23.02
CA ASP A 702 24.96 -1.73 -23.31
C ASP A 702 24.97 -0.85 -22.05
N SER A 703 23.82 -0.75 -21.35
CA SER A 703 23.72 0.03 -20.10
C SER A 703 24.52 -0.57 -18.94
N LEU A 704 24.75 -1.88 -18.90
CA LEU A 704 25.61 -2.52 -17.90
C LEU A 704 27.09 -2.25 -18.20
N TRP A 705 27.50 -2.22 -19.48
CA TRP A 705 28.85 -1.81 -19.90
C TRP A 705 29.13 -0.34 -19.57
N GLU A 706 28.16 0.57 -19.73
CA GLU A 706 28.28 1.95 -19.24
C GLU A 706 28.55 2.00 -17.73
N ILE A 707 27.86 1.16 -16.94
CA ILE A 707 28.04 1.09 -15.48
C ILE A 707 29.44 0.54 -15.14
N VAL A 708 29.88 -0.52 -15.80
CA VAL A 708 31.21 -1.14 -15.66
C VAL A 708 32.32 -0.12 -15.95
N LYS A 709 32.27 0.55 -17.12
CA LYS A 709 33.26 1.56 -17.52
C LYS A 709 33.29 2.75 -16.56
N ARG A 710 32.13 3.34 -16.25
CA ARG A 710 32.01 4.52 -15.37
C ARG A 710 32.42 4.22 -13.91
N ARG A 711 32.39 2.95 -13.50
CA ARG A 711 32.74 2.52 -12.14
C ARG A 711 34.07 1.74 -12.08
N ASP A 712 34.83 1.74 -13.16
CA ASP A 712 36.18 1.18 -13.21
C ASP A 712 36.20 -0.30 -12.75
N MET A 713 35.32 -1.12 -13.33
CA MET A 713 35.26 -2.55 -13.03
C MET A 713 35.90 -3.35 -14.16
N GLN A 714 36.66 -4.39 -13.82
CA GLN A 714 37.17 -5.35 -14.78
C GLN A 714 36.13 -6.44 -15.04
N VAL A 715 35.82 -6.71 -16.31
CA VAL A 715 34.98 -7.85 -16.73
C VAL A 715 35.81 -8.72 -17.67
N ASN A 716 36.12 -9.94 -17.23
CA ASN A 716 36.79 -10.93 -18.07
C ASN A 716 35.74 -11.93 -18.55
N LEU A 717 35.44 -11.86 -19.85
CA LEU A 717 34.57 -12.80 -20.53
C LEU A 717 35.30 -14.14 -20.73
N ARG A 718 34.53 -15.21 -20.89
CA ARG A 718 35.04 -16.57 -21.20
C ARG A 718 36.01 -17.12 -20.14
N GLN A 719 35.89 -16.67 -18.89
CA GLN A 719 36.66 -17.15 -17.73
C GLN A 719 35.74 -17.92 -16.76
N ASN A 720 35.97 -19.23 -16.58
CA ASN A 720 35.16 -20.07 -15.68
C ASN A 720 35.96 -20.46 -14.42
N LEU A 721 35.34 -20.43 -13.24
CA LEU A 721 35.98 -20.84 -11.98
C LEU A 721 36.01 -22.38 -11.88
N ILE A 722 37.18 -22.96 -11.63
CA ILE A 722 37.37 -24.43 -11.54
C ILE A 722 37.95 -24.90 -10.20
N GLU A 723 38.74 -24.08 -9.50
CA GLU A 723 39.32 -24.40 -8.19
C GLU A 723 39.33 -23.15 -7.29
N VAL A 724 39.15 -23.36 -5.99
CA VAL A 724 39.33 -22.37 -4.93
C VAL A 724 40.25 -22.95 -3.86
N ARG A 725 41.34 -22.24 -3.56
CA ARG A 725 42.25 -22.56 -2.45
C ARG A 725 42.04 -21.51 -1.37
N ALA A 726 41.04 -21.77 -0.52
CA ALA A 726 40.49 -20.76 0.38
C ALA A 726 41.43 -20.40 1.55
N ASP A 727 42.35 -21.29 1.88
CA ASP A 727 43.49 -21.14 2.79
C ASP A 727 44.50 -20.09 2.29
N LYS A 728 44.76 -20.06 0.98
CA LYS A 728 45.65 -19.09 0.31
C LYS A 728 44.93 -17.87 -0.28
N GLN A 729 43.59 -17.88 -0.20
CA GLN A 729 42.72 -16.92 -0.88
C GLN A 729 42.99 -16.83 -2.40
N GLU A 730 43.27 -17.97 -3.04
CA GLU A 730 43.44 -18.07 -4.50
C GLU A 730 42.18 -18.64 -5.18
N ALA A 731 41.83 -18.08 -6.33
CA ALA A 731 40.79 -18.60 -7.23
C ALA A 731 41.40 -18.91 -8.61
N VAL A 732 41.19 -20.13 -9.11
CA VAL A 732 41.74 -20.61 -10.38
C VAL A 732 40.64 -20.63 -11.44
N PHE A 733 40.89 -19.93 -12.54
CA PHE A 733 39.99 -19.81 -13.67
C PHE A 733 40.57 -20.53 -14.89
N GLU A 734 39.73 -21.26 -15.63
CA GLU A 734 40.04 -21.73 -16.99
C GLU A 734 39.62 -20.68 -18.04
N ASN A 735 40.38 -20.60 -19.12
CA ASN A 735 40.04 -19.81 -20.29
C ASN A 735 39.25 -20.66 -21.29
N LEU A 736 37.95 -20.39 -21.45
CA LEU A 736 37.08 -21.17 -22.33
C LEU A 736 37.33 -20.93 -23.83
N ASP A 737 38.11 -19.91 -24.20
CA ASP A 737 38.58 -19.68 -25.58
C ASP A 737 39.95 -20.34 -25.85
N LYS A 738 40.63 -20.81 -24.80
CA LYS A 738 41.92 -21.49 -24.87
C LYS A 738 41.96 -22.69 -23.90
N PRO A 739 41.33 -23.82 -24.25
CA PRO A 739 41.26 -24.98 -23.37
C PRO A 739 42.63 -25.42 -22.85
N GLY A 740 42.73 -25.64 -21.54
CA GLY A 740 43.98 -25.95 -20.84
C GLY A 740 44.74 -24.73 -20.29
N GLU A 741 44.51 -23.51 -20.79
CA GLU A 741 45.05 -22.29 -20.18
C GLU A 741 44.28 -21.99 -18.88
N THR A 742 45.00 -21.88 -17.76
CA THR A 742 44.42 -21.50 -16.46
C THR A 742 45.13 -20.29 -15.88
N LYS A 743 44.40 -19.50 -15.08
CA LYS A 743 44.89 -18.29 -14.42
C LYS A 743 44.51 -18.32 -12.94
N VAL A 744 45.52 -18.21 -12.08
CA VAL A 744 45.32 -17.99 -10.64
C VAL A 744 45.10 -16.49 -10.39
N ILE A 745 44.14 -16.16 -9.53
CA ILE A 745 43.84 -14.80 -9.08
C ILE A 745 43.65 -14.84 -7.56
N GLU A 746 44.53 -14.17 -6.83
CA GLU A 746 44.38 -13.89 -5.40
C GLU A 746 43.17 -12.99 -5.15
N TYR A 747 42.46 -13.16 -4.03
CA TYR A 747 41.30 -12.36 -3.67
C TYR A 747 41.29 -11.92 -2.21
N GLU A 748 40.82 -10.69 -1.97
CA GLU A 748 40.43 -10.23 -0.63
C GLU A 748 38.91 -10.44 -0.40
N MET A 749 38.14 -10.65 -1.48
CA MET A 749 36.77 -11.15 -1.42
C MET A 749 36.46 -12.00 -2.66
N LEU A 750 35.90 -13.20 -2.47
CA LEU A 750 35.37 -14.04 -3.54
C LEU A 750 33.87 -14.28 -3.36
N HIS A 751 33.05 -13.86 -4.33
CA HIS A 751 31.67 -14.32 -4.46
C HIS A 751 31.55 -15.39 -5.55
N VAL A 752 31.28 -16.62 -5.12
CA VAL A 752 31.09 -17.77 -6.00
C VAL A 752 29.64 -17.87 -6.47
N THR A 753 29.45 -17.97 -7.78
CA THR A 753 28.21 -18.55 -8.34
C THR A 753 28.50 -20.00 -8.69
N PRO A 754 27.87 -20.98 -8.02
CA PRO A 754 28.14 -22.39 -8.28
C PRO A 754 27.63 -22.80 -9.67
N PRO A 755 28.29 -23.76 -10.34
CA PRO A 755 27.66 -24.57 -11.37
C PRO A 755 26.30 -25.08 -10.91
N MET A 756 25.33 -25.14 -11.82
CA MET A 756 23.96 -25.59 -11.52
C MET A 756 23.46 -26.57 -12.58
N GLY A 757 22.57 -27.47 -12.16
CA GLY A 757 22.07 -28.54 -13.01
C GLY A 757 20.62 -28.91 -12.71
N PRO A 758 20.00 -29.75 -13.56
CA PRO A 758 18.68 -30.30 -13.28
C PRO A 758 18.71 -31.16 -12.01
N SER A 759 17.54 -31.38 -11.42
CA SER A 759 17.43 -32.30 -10.28
C SER A 759 17.73 -33.74 -10.72
N LEU A 760 18.55 -34.47 -9.95
CA LEU A 760 18.93 -35.85 -10.25
C LEU A 760 17.72 -36.77 -10.48
N VAL A 761 16.62 -36.57 -9.74
CA VAL A 761 15.40 -37.37 -9.90
C VAL A 761 14.62 -37.07 -11.18
N ILE A 762 14.82 -35.89 -11.79
CA ILE A 762 14.31 -35.61 -13.15
C ILE A 762 15.22 -36.27 -14.17
N LYS A 763 16.53 -36.03 -14.06
CA LYS A 763 17.55 -36.58 -14.97
C LYS A 763 17.55 -38.12 -15.03
N GLY A 764 17.22 -38.78 -13.93
CA GLY A 764 17.07 -40.25 -13.85
C GLY A 764 15.66 -40.77 -14.16
N SER A 765 14.76 -39.95 -14.72
CA SER A 765 13.38 -40.34 -15.04
C SER A 765 13.08 -40.21 -16.55
N PRO A 766 12.04 -40.90 -17.07
CA PRO A 766 11.56 -40.71 -18.44
C PRO A 766 11.02 -39.31 -18.76
N LEU A 767 11.03 -38.38 -17.79
CA LEU A 767 10.57 -37.00 -17.96
C LEU A 767 11.68 -36.02 -18.38
N ALA A 768 12.91 -36.49 -18.55
CA ALA A 768 14.04 -35.65 -18.93
C ALA A 768 14.22 -35.53 -20.45
N ASP A 769 14.69 -34.37 -20.90
CA ASP A 769 15.38 -34.21 -22.18
C ASP A 769 16.83 -34.68 -22.12
N GLU A 770 17.54 -34.62 -23.24
CA GLU A 770 18.96 -34.99 -23.36
C GLU A 770 19.88 -34.19 -22.41
N GLY A 771 19.49 -32.96 -22.05
CA GLY A 771 20.18 -32.12 -21.06
C GLY A 771 19.88 -32.49 -19.60
N GLY A 772 18.97 -33.45 -19.37
CA GLY A 772 18.47 -33.84 -18.05
C GLY A 772 17.38 -32.93 -17.48
N TRP A 773 16.94 -31.91 -18.22
CA TRP A 773 15.88 -30.98 -17.79
C TRP A 773 14.51 -31.57 -18.07
N LEU A 774 13.49 -31.12 -17.34
CA LEU A 774 12.13 -31.60 -17.56
C LEU A 774 11.62 -31.18 -18.95
N ASP A 775 11.26 -32.15 -19.78
CA ASP A 775 10.93 -31.94 -21.19
C ASP A 775 9.50 -31.44 -21.41
N VAL A 776 9.34 -30.13 -21.61
CA VAL A 776 8.04 -29.50 -21.78
C VAL A 776 7.92 -28.72 -23.07
N ASN A 777 6.70 -28.69 -23.60
CA ASN A 777 6.33 -27.81 -24.68
C ASN A 777 6.55 -26.35 -24.24
N LYS A 778 7.40 -25.64 -24.99
CA LYS A 778 7.84 -24.27 -24.65
C LYS A 778 6.71 -23.23 -24.54
N GLU A 779 5.56 -23.50 -25.15
CA GLU A 779 4.40 -22.62 -25.15
C GLU A 779 3.35 -23.04 -24.11
N SER A 780 3.03 -24.33 -23.97
CA SER A 780 1.93 -24.78 -23.11
C SER A 780 2.35 -25.22 -21.70
N LEU A 781 3.64 -25.54 -21.49
CA LEU A 781 4.21 -26.11 -20.26
C LEU A 781 3.70 -27.53 -19.90
N GLN A 782 3.03 -28.18 -20.85
CA GLN A 782 2.72 -29.61 -20.82
C GLN A 782 3.94 -30.41 -21.27
N HIS A 783 4.17 -31.58 -20.70
CA HIS A 783 5.26 -32.46 -21.10
C HIS A 783 5.06 -32.97 -22.52
N ASN A 784 6.12 -33.05 -23.34
CA ASN A 784 5.96 -33.42 -24.77
C ASN A 784 5.52 -34.89 -24.94
N LYS A 785 6.12 -35.82 -24.18
CA LYS A 785 5.73 -37.25 -24.15
C LYS A 785 4.48 -37.58 -23.30
N TYR A 786 4.34 -37.03 -22.09
CA TYR A 786 3.31 -37.44 -21.11
C TYR A 786 2.20 -36.38 -20.93
N PRO A 787 1.01 -36.54 -21.53
CA PRO A 787 0.03 -35.44 -21.64
C PRO A 787 -0.60 -35.00 -20.30
N ASN A 788 -0.50 -35.81 -19.24
CA ASN A 788 -0.95 -35.48 -17.89
C ASN A 788 0.15 -34.91 -16.98
N VAL A 789 1.39 -34.78 -17.50
CA VAL A 789 2.54 -34.21 -16.77
C VAL A 789 2.81 -32.78 -17.26
N PHE A 790 3.19 -31.92 -16.33
CA PHE A 790 3.44 -30.50 -16.56
C PHE A 790 4.67 -30.00 -15.80
N GLY A 791 5.29 -28.93 -16.29
CA GLY A 791 6.51 -28.36 -15.71
C GLY A 791 6.44 -26.87 -15.43
N ILE A 792 7.13 -26.40 -14.39
CA ILE A 792 7.25 -24.96 -14.11
C ILE A 792 8.59 -24.58 -13.45
N GLY A 793 9.18 -23.48 -13.91
CA GLY A 793 10.36 -22.87 -13.31
C GLY A 793 11.67 -23.56 -13.65
N ASP A 794 12.63 -23.45 -12.73
CA ASP A 794 14.05 -23.72 -13.00
C ASP A 794 14.35 -25.18 -13.43
N CYS A 795 13.46 -26.15 -13.14
CA CYS A 795 13.61 -27.55 -13.53
C CYS A 795 13.34 -27.82 -15.02
N THR A 796 12.66 -26.92 -15.72
CA THR A 796 12.20 -27.07 -17.11
C THR A 796 13.31 -26.80 -18.14
N ASN A 797 13.13 -27.33 -19.35
CA ASN A 797 13.93 -26.99 -20.53
C ASN A 797 13.49 -25.70 -21.27
N LEU A 798 12.57 -24.91 -20.69
CA LEU A 798 12.10 -23.66 -21.29
C LEU A 798 13.28 -22.72 -21.60
N PRO A 799 13.50 -22.31 -22.87
CA PRO A 799 14.71 -21.60 -23.31
C PRO A 799 14.67 -20.09 -22.97
N THR A 800 14.51 -19.76 -21.69
CA THR A 800 14.50 -18.39 -21.15
C THR A 800 15.24 -18.34 -19.80
N SER A 801 15.48 -17.13 -19.29
CA SER A 801 16.17 -16.98 -17.99
C SER A 801 15.30 -17.55 -16.86
N LYS A 802 15.84 -18.56 -16.15
CA LYS A 802 15.23 -19.23 -15.01
C LYS A 802 15.07 -18.23 -13.84
N THR A 803 13.89 -17.63 -13.68
CA THR A 803 13.60 -16.60 -12.67
C THR A 803 12.24 -16.77 -12.01
N ALA A 804 12.07 -16.21 -10.80
CA ALA A 804 10.77 -16.16 -10.13
C ALA A 804 9.71 -15.31 -10.89
N ALA A 805 10.14 -14.40 -11.76
CA ALA A 805 9.24 -13.63 -12.64
C ALA A 805 8.75 -14.49 -13.81
N ALA A 806 9.63 -15.29 -14.41
CA ALA A 806 9.25 -16.32 -15.38
C ALA A 806 8.23 -17.29 -14.75
N VAL A 807 8.52 -17.83 -13.56
CA VAL A 807 7.57 -18.68 -12.80
C VAL A 807 6.20 -18.01 -12.62
N ALA A 808 6.15 -16.70 -12.36
CA ALA A 808 4.87 -16.00 -12.21
C ALA A 808 4.04 -16.00 -13.51
N ALA A 809 4.67 -15.69 -14.66
CA ALA A 809 4.02 -15.72 -15.97
C ALA A 809 3.65 -17.15 -16.41
N GLN A 810 4.60 -18.08 -16.29
CA GLN A 810 4.43 -19.52 -16.51
C GLN A 810 3.23 -20.06 -15.74
N SER A 811 3.07 -19.71 -14.45
CA SER A 811 1.93 -20.17 -13.63
C SER A 811 0.55 -19.73 -14.16
N ALA A 812 0.49 -18.62 -14.90
CA ALA A 812 -0.74 -18.12 -15.50
C ALA A 812 -1.06 -18.81 -16.83
N VAL A 813 -0.04 -19.23 -17.57
CA VAL A 813 -0.18 -20.07 -18.78
C VAL A 813 -0.52 -21.49 -18.38
N LEU A 814 0.29 -22.12 -17.53
CA LEU A 814 0.10 -23.51 -17.10
C LEU A 814 -1.25 -23.77 -16.44
N HIS A 815 -1.77 -22.82 -15.65
CA HIS A 815 -3.14 -22.91 -15.12
C HIS A 815 -4.22 -22.91 -16.23
N ARG A 816 -4.01 -22.19 -17.33
CA ARG A 816 -4.91 -22.21 -18.49
C ARG A 816 -4.75 -23.53 -19.25
N THR A 817 -3.53 -24.02 -19.45
CA THR A 817 -3.23 -25.34 -20.03
C THR A 817 -3.95 -26.45 -19.27
N ILE A 818 -3.73 -26.58 -17.95
CA ILE A 818 -4.38 -27.62 -17.13
C ILE A 818 -5.90 -27.46 -17.14
N SER A 819 -6.43 -26.23 -17.05
CA SER A 819 -7.88 -25.97 -17.14
C SER A 819 -8.49 -26.34 -18.50
N LYS A 820 -7.69 -26.47 -19.57
CA LYS A 820 -8.11 -26.94 -20.89
C LYS A 820 -8.00 -28.46 -21.00
N ILE A 821 -6.88 -29.03 -20.57
CA ILE A 821 -6.66 -30.49 -20.53
C ILE A 821 -7.71 -31.20 -19.65
N LEU A 822 -8.09 -30.63 -18.50
CA LEU A 822 -9.17 -31.15 -17.64
C LEU A 822 -10.56 -31.16 -18.31
N LYS A 823 -10.72 -30.50 -19.46
CA LYS A 823 -11.94 -30.48 -20.27
C LYS A 823 -11.78 -31.23 -21.60
N ASN A 824 -10.65 -31.93 -21.79
CA ASN A 824 -10.23 -32.51 -23.07
C ASN A 824 -10.12 -31.47 -24.21
N GLU A 825 -9.91 -30.20 -23.87
CA GLU A 825 -9.70 -29.10 -24.82
C GLU A 825 -8.19 -28.89 -25.07
N LYS A 826 -7.81 -28.49 -26.29
CA LYS A 826 -6.42 -28.11 -26.61
C LYS A 826 -6.01 -26.82 -25.86
N PRO A 827 -4.75 -26.69 -25.38
CA PRO A 827 -4.24 -25.45 -24.80
C PRO A 827 -4.32 -24.28 -25.80
N ASP A 828 -4.92 -23.16 -25.38
CA ASP A 828 -5.19 -21.98 -26.23
C ASP A 828 -4.39 -20.73 -25.84
N LYS A 829 -3.55 -20.83 -24.80
CA LYS A 829 -2.68 -19.76 -24.35
C LYS A 829 -1.23 -20.22 -24.38
N LYS A 830 -0.39 -19.43 -25.04
CA LYS A 830 1.04 -19.65 -25.19
C LYS A 830 1.82 -18.85 -24.14
N TYR A 831 2.92 -19.42 -23.66
CA TYR A 831 3.99 -18.72 -22.97
C TYR A 831 4.95 -18.15 -24.03
N ASP A 832 5.20 -16.85 -23.91
CA ASP A 832 6.09 -16.04 -24.75
C ASP A 832 7.57 -16.14 -24.36
N GLY A 833 7.86 -16.79 -23.23
CA GLY A 833 9.21 -16.80 -22.65
C GLY A 833 9.48 -15.62 -21.73
N TYR A 834 8.47 -14.80 -21.37
CA TYR A 834 8.63 -13.64 -20.49
C TYR A 834 9.42 -14.00 -19.24
N THR A 835 10.47 -13.23 -18.97
CA THR A 835 11.29 -13.31 -17.77
C THR A 835 11.72 -11.91 -17.34
N SER A 836 12.08 -11.75 -16.07
CA SER A 836 12.56 -10.48 -15.54
C SER A 836 13.77 -10.67 -14.65
N CYS A 837 14.80 -9.85 -14.89
CA CYS A 837 15.98 -9.73 -14.06
C CYS A 837 16.08 -8.28 -13.55
N PRO A 838 15.59 -7.97 -12.33
CA PRO A 838 15.87 -6.69 -11.69
C PRO A 838 17.34 -6.67 -11.28
N LEU A 839 18.19 -6.08 -12.12
CA LEU A 839 19.62 -5.90 -11.93
C LEU A 839 19.83 -4.76 -10.94
N VAL A 840 20.03 -5.10 -9.67
CA VAL A 840 20.44 -4.14 -8.64
C VAL A 840 21.82 -3.63 -8.98
N THR A 841 21.94 -2.32 -9.23
CA THR A 841 23.19 -1.66 -9.59
C THR A 841 23.72 -0.78 -8.46
N SER A 842 22.93 -0.55 -7.40
CA SER A 842 23.39 0.01 -6.13
C SER A 842 22.37 -0.24 -5.01
N TYR A 843 22.67 0.22 -3.79
CA TYR A 843 21.74 0.26 -2.65
C TYR A 843 20.51 1.15 -2.85
N ASN A 844 20.39 1.85 -3.99
CA ASN A 844 19.19 2.60 -4.33
C ASN A 844 18.80 2.55 -5.82
N THR A 845 19.46 1.77 -6.68
CA THR A 845 19.13 1.69 -8.12
C THR A 845 19.02 0.27 -8.63
N VAL A 846 18.07 0.07 -9.56
CA VAL A 846 17.90 -1.14 -10.38
C VAL A 846 17.78 -0.75 -11.84
N VAL A 847 18.44 -1.50 -12.71
CA VAL A 847 18.12 -1.67 -14.13
C VAL A 847 17.13 -2.85 -14.23
N LEU A 848 15.91 -2.61 -14.72
CA LEU A 848 14.88 -3.67 -14.77
C LEU A 848 14.88 -4.30 -16.17
N ALA A 849 15.66 -5.36 -16.34
CA ALA A 849 15.65 -6.13 -17.57
C ALA A 849 14.40 -7.02 -17.62
N GLU A 850 13.55 -6.82 -18.63
CA GLU A 850 12.42 -7.70 -18.97
C GLU A 850 12.51 -8.04 -20.46
N PHE A 851 12.28 -9.31 -20.80
CA PHE A 851 12.46 -9.85 -22.15
C PHE A 851 11.75 -11.20 -22.31
N ASP A 852 11.64 -11.67 -23.55
CA ASP A 852 10.94 -12.89 -23.96
C ASP A 852 11.87 -13.90 -24.67
N TYR A 853 11.33 -14.95 -25.30
CA TYR A 853 12.12 -15.97 -26.03
C TYR A 853 12.94 -15.41 -27.21
N SER A 854 12.57 -14.26 -27.79
CA SER A 854 13.32 -13.65 -28.89
C SER A 854 14.58 -12.90 -28.44
N GLY A 855 14.81 -12.82 -27.12
CA GLY A 855 15.86 -11.99 -26.53
C GLY A 855 15.61 -10.50 -26.66
N GLN A 856 14.39 -10.07 -27.04
CA GLN A 856 14.05 -8.66 -27.17
C GLN A 856 13.47 -8.08 -25.87
N PRO A 857 13.68 -6.78 -25.60
CA PRO A 857 13.10 -6.09 -24.44
C PRO A 857 11.56 -6.11 -24.44
N LEU A 858 10.97 -6.65 -23.38
CA LEU A 858 9.52 -6.68 -23.12
C LEU A 858 9.22 -5.91 -21.82
N GLU A 859 9.52 -4.61 -21.83
CA GLU A 859 9.44 -3.73 -20.65
C GLU A 859 7.98 -3.49 -20.19
N THR A 860 7.69 -3.76 -18.90
CA THR A 860 6.36 -3.56 -18.31
C THR A 860 5.99 -2.08 -18.18
N PHE A 861 6.96 -1.21 -17.89
CA PHE A 861 6.73 0.21 -17.66
C PHE A 861 7.03 1.05 -18.91
N PRO A 862 6.25 2.12 -19.19
CA PRO A 862 6.46 3.01 -20.34
C PRO A 862 7.62 4.01 -20.11
N ILE A 863 8.74 3.53 -19.57
CA ILE A 863 9.98 4.27 -19.29
C ILE A 863 11.14 3.35 -19.65
N ASN A 864 12.22 3.88 -20.25
CA ASN A 864 13.40 3.06 -20.55
C ASN A 864 13.96 2.41 -19.27
N GLN A 865 13.83 1.10 -19.12
CA GLN A 865 14.19 0.35 -17.91
C GLN A 865 15.66 -0.05 -17.88
N ALA A 866 16.37 0.12 -18.99
CA ALA A 866 17.83 -0.01 -19.08
C ALA A 866 18.58 1.06 -18.25
N LYS A 867 17.92 2.19 -17.94
CA LYS A 867 18.47 3.21 -17.04
C LYS A 867 18.31 2.82 -15.56
N GLU A 868 19.34 3.10 -14.77
CA GLU A 868 19.33 2.92 -13.30
C GLU A 868 18.20 3.72 -12.63
N ARG A 869 17.30 3.04 -11.90
CA ARG A 869 16.10 3.67 -11.32
C ARG A 869 15.85 3.32 -9.85
N ARG A 870 15.57 4.36 -9.04
CA ARG A 870 15.18 4.22 -7.63
C ARG A 870 13.83 3.54 -7.43
N LEU A 871 12.85 3.84 -8.29
CA LEU A 871 11.53 3.20 -8.25
C LEU A 871 11.63 1.68 -8.43
N MET A 872 12.47 1.23 -9.36
CA MET A 872 12.71 -0.19 -9.63
C MET A 872 13.45 -0.88 -8.48
N TYR A 873 14.34 -0.15 -7.78
CA TYR A 873 15.00 -0.64 -6.57
C TYR A 873 13.99 -0.95 -5.47
N HIS A 874 13.12 0.00 -5.11
CA HIS A 874 12.08 -0.23 -4.10
C HIS A 874 11.12 -1.34 -4.52
N MET A 875 10.72 -1.39 -5.79
CA MET A 875 9.87 -2.46 -6.31
C MET A 875 10.47 -3.85 -6.07
N LYS A 876 11.80 -4.02 -6.23
CA LYS A 876 12.53 -5.28 -5.98
C LYS A 876 12.88 -5.52 -4.51
N ALA A 877 13.25 -4.47 -3.78
CA ALA A 877 13.74 -4.57 -2.40
C ALA A 877 12.60 -4.84 -1.41
N ASP A 878 11.41 -4.33 -1.70
CA ASP A 878 10.23 -4.44 -0.85
C ASP A 878 9.16 -5.38 -1.47
N GLN A 879 9.48 -5.99 -2.63
CA GLN A 879 8.66 -6.95 -3.37
C GLN A 879 8.14 -8.10 -2.49
N GLN A 880 8.97 -8.60 -1.58
CA GLN A 880 8.60 -9.69 -0.69
C GLN A 880 7.42 -9.31 0.22
N GLN A 881 7.41 -8.08 0.76
CA GLN A 881 6.28 -7.59 1.56
C GLN A 881 5.02 -7.42 0.71
N LEU A 882 5.18 -6.97 -0.54
CA LEU A 882 4.06 -6.83 -1.49
C LEU A 882 3.46 -8.20 -1.86
N TRP A 883 4.31 -9.21 -2.14
CA TRP A 883 3.91 -10.58 -2.46
C TRP A 883 3.20 -11.25 -1.29
N LEU A 884 3.69 -11.05 -0.07
CA LEU A 884 3.05 -11.55 1.15
C LEU A 884 1.69 -10.89 1.42
N ARG A 885 1.56 -9.57 1.17
CA ARG A 885 0.28 -8.86 1.24
C ARG A 885 -0.71 -9.40 0.19
N MET A 886 -0.26 -9.67 -1.04
CA MET A 886 -1.07 -10.26 -2.10
C MET A 886 -1.49 -11.72 -1.79
N ALA A 887 -0.60 -12.52 -1.20
CA ALA A 887 -0.91 -13.88 -0.75
C ALA A 887 -1.94 -13.89 0.40
N ALA A 888 -1.87 -12.93 1.32
CA ALA A 888 -2.88 -12.75 2.37
C ALA A 888 -4.24 -12.29 1.81
N LEU A 889 -4.24 -11.32 0.89
CA LEU A 889 -5.45 -10.84 0.20
C LEU A 889 -6.19 -11.95 -0.56
N ASN A 890 -5.45 -12.91 -1.15
CA ASN A 890 -6.05 -14.05 -1.84
C ASN A 890 -6.67 -15.10 -0.90
N ARG A 891 -6.32 -15.14 0.40
CA ARG A 891 -7.00 -15.99 1.38
C ARG A 891 -8.39 -15.42 1.76
N LEU A 892 -8.55 -14.11 1.72
CA LEU A 892 -9.81 -13.41 2.05
C LEU A 892 -10.89 -13.48 0.94
N ARG A 893 -10.59 -14.09 -0.21
CA ARG A 893 -11.53 -14.28 -1.33
C ARG A 893 -12.10 -15.71 -1.44
N GLN A 894 -11.96 -16.55 -0.41
CA GLN A 894 -12.37 -17.96 -0.45
C GLN A 894 -13.82 -18.25 0.04
N CYS A 895 -14.71 -17.27 0.01
CA CYS A 895 -16.15 -17.49 0.26
C CYS A 895 -17.00 -16.97 -0.91
N HIS A 896 -17.98 -17.80 -1.30
CA HIS A 896 -19.03 -17.58 -2.31
C HIS A 896 -18.63 -17.81 -3.79
N SER A 897 -18.87 -19.03 -4.29
CA SER A 897 -20.05 -19.27 -5.15
C SER A 897 -20.28 -20.77 -5.39
N THR A 898 -21.55 -21.19 -5.41
CA THR A 898 -22.03 -22.52 -5.80
C THR A 898 -23.01 -22.35 -6.96
N GLY A 899 -22.97 -23.27 -7.95
CA GLY A 899 -23.45 -23.01 -9.31
C GLY A 899 -24.96 -23.16 -9.57
N SER A 900 -25.32 -23.03 -10.87
CA SER A 900 -26.33 -23.86 -11.55
C SER A 900 -26.24 -23.72 -13.10
N ALA A 901 -27.05 -24.52 -13.81
CA ALA A 901 -27.01 -24.82 -15.25
C ALA A 901 -28.47 -24.98 -15.78
N VAL A 902 -28.83 -24.97 -17.06
CA VAL A 902 -28.20 -24.67 -18.38
C VAL A 902 -29.35 -24.55 -19.41
N ALA A 903 -29.30 -23.68 -20.43
CA ALA A 903 -30.13 -23.83 -21.64
C ALA A 903 -29.74 -22.95 -22.86
N ASN A 904 -30.00 -23.52 -24.04
CA ASN A 904 -29.96 -22.98 -25.41
C ASN A 904 -31.37 -22.45 -25.82
N LEU A 905 -31.74 -21.90 -26.99
CA LEU A 905 -31.14 -21.50 -28.29
C LEU A 905 -32.16 -20.58 -29.04
N HIS A 906 -31.76 -20.07 -30.23
CA HIS A 906 -32.59 -19.69 -31.40
C HIS A 906 -32.79 -18.22 -31.85
N THR A 907 -32.70 -18.14 -33.19
CA THR A 907 -32.93 -17.13 -34.24
C THR A 907 -34.43 -16.88 -34.51
N SER A 908 -34.96 -15.88 -35.24
CA SER A 908 -34.45 -14.69 -35.98
C SER A 908 -35.65 -13.87 -36.50
N SER A 909 -35.47 -12.59 -36.87
CA SER A 909 -36.04 -11.93 -38.10
C SER A 909 -35.89 -10.40 -38.02
N ARG A 910 -35.98 -9.71 -39.16
CA ARG A 910 -35.75 -8.25 -39.29
C ARG A 910 -37.06 -7.48 -39.47
N ALA A 911 -37.22 -6.42 -38.69
CA ALA A 911 -38.02 -5.23 -39.02
C ALA A 911 -37.18 -3.98 -38.68
N SER A 912 -37.46 -2.85 -39.34
CA SER A 912 -36.72 -1.56 -39.26
C SER A 912 -35.86 -1.40 -38.00
N ALA A 913 -34.55 -1.53 -38.16
CA ALA A 913 -33.65 -1.87 -37.06
C ALA A 913 -33.42 -0.68 -36.10
N LYS A 914 -34.30 -0.54 -35.10
CA LYS A 914 -33.97 0.10 -33.82
C LYS A 914 -32.73 -0.59 -33.28
N LEU A 915 -31.60 0.09 -33.34
CA LEU A 915 -30.33 -0.44 -32.86
C LEU A 915 -30.41 -0.53 -31.33
N HIS A 916 -30.62 -1.74 -30.81
CA HIS A 916 -30.71 -1.99 -29.39
C HIS A 916 -29.38 -2.52 -28.85
N TYR A 917 -28.90 -1.95 -27.75
CA TYR A 917 -27.73 -2.45 -27.03
C TYR A 917 -27.99 -2.57 -25.54
N LYS A 918 -27.59 -3.70 -24.95
CA LYS A 918 -27.66 -3.91 -23.50
C LYS A 918 -26.88 -2.84 -22.73
N MET A 919 -25.75 -2.38 -23.27
CA MET A 919 -24.98 -1.25 -22.75
C MET A 919 -24.60 -0.30 -23.89
N LEU A 920 -25.07 0.94 -23.81
CA LEU A 920 -24.67 2.00 -24.72
C LEU A 920 -23.72 2.96 -24.00
N VAL A 921 -22.56 3.23 -24.60
CA VAL A 921 -21.55 4.16 -24.08
C VAL A 921 -21.47 5.36 -25.02
N LEU A 922 -21.66 6.57 -24.52
CA LEU A 922 -21.61 7.80 -25.31
C LEU A 922 -20.25 8.47 -25.12
N GLY A 923 -19.47 8.59 -26.19
CA GLY A 923 -18.10 9.10 -26.17
C GLY A 923 -17.06 7.97 -26.05
N GLY A 924 -16.09 7.98 -26.96
CA GLY A 924 -14.92 7.08 -27.05
C GLY A 924 -13.64 7.72 -26.52
N GLY A 925 -13.74 8.74 -25.67
CA GLY A 925 -12.63 9.23 -24.84
C GLY A 925 -12.15 8.16 -23.84
N SER A 926 -11.07 8.44 -23.11
CA SER A 926 -10.39 7.43 -22.27
C SER A 926 -11.31 6.82 -21.20
N GLY A 927 -12.29 7.58 -20.68
CA GLY A 927 -13.35 7.05 -19.81
C GLY A 927 -14.26 6.04 -20.52
N GLY A 928 -14.79 6.40 -21.69
CA GLY A 928 -15.69 5.56 -22.47
C GLY A 928 -15.05 4.25 -22.94
N ILE A 929 -13.83 4.29 -23.47
CA ILE A 929 -13.08 3.09 -23.88
C ILE A 929 -12.75 2.18 -22.68
N THR A 930 -12.39 2.76 -21.54
CA THR A 930 -12.16 1.99 -20.31
C THR A 930 -13.44 1.32 -19.81
N MET A 931 -14.57 2.04 -19.86
CA MET A 931 -15.86 1.52 -19.42
C MET A 931 -16.42 0.47 -20.38
N SER A 932 -16.36 0.66 -21.70
CA SER A 932 -16.81 -0.34 -22.68
C SER A 932 -15.99 -1.63 -22.57
N ALA A 933 -14.66 -1.54 -22.37
CA ALA A 933 -13.80 -2.70 -22.10
C ALA A 933 -14.21 -3.46 -20.84
N ARG A 934 -14.66 -2.74 -19.80
CA ARG A 934 -15.11 -3.33 -18.53
C ARG A 934 -16.50 -3.95 -18.66
N MET A 935 -17.45 -3.26 -19.30
CA MET A 935 -18.81 -3.75 -19.49
C MET A 935 -18.81 -4.98 -20.41
N LYS A 936 -17.99 -4.99 -21.47
CA LYS A 936 -17.82 -6.17 -22.36
C LYS A 936 -17.31 -7.41 -21.63
N ARG A 937 -16.57 -7.25 -20.53
CA ARG A 937 -16.14 -8.39 -19.67
C ARG A 937 -17.23 -8.90 -18.74
N LEU A 938 -18.21 -8.07 -18.40
CA LEU A 938 -19.34 -8.42 -17.53
C LEU A 938 -20.54 -8.95 -18.33
N MET A 939 -20.78 -8.40 -19.52
CA MET A 939 -22.00 -8.57 -20.30
C MET A 939 -21.79 -9.36 -21.60
N GLY A 940 -20.53 -9.69 -21.96
CA GLY A 940 -20.19 -10.39 -23.20
C GLY A 940 -19.90 -9.46 -24.39
N ALA A 941 -19.41 -10.06 -25.47
CA ALA A 941 -19.23 -9.37 -26.76
C ALA A 941 -20.59 -9.18 -27.46
N GLY A 942 -20.71 -8.16 -28.32
CA GLY A 942 -21.95 -7.80 -29.03
C GLY A 942 -22.95 -6.98 -28.20
N ASN A 943 -22.97 -7.18 -26.88
CA ASN A 943 -23.91 -6.52 -25.95
C ASN A 943 -23.54 -5.08 -25.57
N VAL A 944 -22.42 -4.56 -26.08
CA VAL A 944 -21.89 -3.22 -25.74
C VAL A 944 -21.58 -2.43 -27.00
N ALA A 945 -22.07 -1.19 -27.08
CA ALA A 945 -21.72 -0.23 -28.12
C ALA A 945 -21.09 1.04 -27.57
N VAL A 946 -20.26 1.70 -28.40
CA VAL A 946 -19.69 3.03 -28.16
C VAL A 946 -20.09 3.95 -29.31
N VAL A 947 -20.76 5.06 -29.01
CA VAL A 947 -21.06 6.15 -29.95
C VAL A 947 -19.93 7.16 -29.88
N GLU A 948 -19.14 7.27 -30.95
CA GLU A 948 -17.99 8.18 -31.04
C GLU A 948 -17.74 8.55 -32.51
N PRO A 949 -17.81 9.84 -32.89
CA PRO A 949 -17.58 10.27 -34.27
C PRO A 949 -16.09 10.32 -34.66
N SER A 950 -15.15 10.41 -33.71
CA SER A 950 -13.74 10.65 -34.04
C SER A 950 -12.98 9.38 -34.44
N GLU A 951 -12.35 9.42 -35.62
CA GLU A 951 -11.41 8.39 -36.09
C GLU A 951 -10.11 8.30 -35.27
N VAL A 952 -9.80 9.30 -34.43
CA VAL A 952 -8.55 9.34 -33.64
C VAL A 952 -8.82 9.57 -32.16
N HIS A 953 -8.43 8.60 -31.35
CA HIS A 953 -8.42 8.71 -29.89
C HIS A 953 -7.18 9.47 -29.43
N TYR A 954 -7.39 10.62 -28.77
CA TYR A 954 -6.31 11.45 -28.23
C TYR A 954 -6.14 11.29 -26.72
N TYR A 955 -4.93 10.94 -26.30
CA TYR A 955 -4.51 11.02 -24.90
C TYR A 955 -4.10 12.47 -24.56
N GLN A 956 -5.12 13.30 -24.37
CA GLN A 956 -5.00 14.76 -24.16
C GLN A 956 -4.03 15.23 -23.05
N PRO A 957 -3.72 14.48 -21.96
CA PRO A 957 -2.71 14.90 -21.00
C PRO A 957 -1.32 15.15 -21.60
N ILE A 958 -0.99 14.57 -22.76
CA ILE A 958 0.26 14.86 -23.49
C ILE A 958 0.27 16.27 -24.11
N TRP A 959 -0.87 16.92 -24.33
CA TRP A 959 -0.94 18.23 -25.01
C TRP A 959 -0.18 19.35 -24.28
N THR A 960 -0.05 19.27 -22.95
CA THR A 960 0.85 20.17 -22.19
C THR A 960 2.33 20.03 -22.54
N LEU A 961 2.76 18.85 -22.98
CA LEU A 961 4.11 18.61 -23.49
C LEU A 961 4.25 19.00 -24.95
N VAL A 962 3.15 19.01 -25.71
CA VAL A 962 3.12 19.45 -27.11
C VAL A 962 3.24 20.98 -27.19
N GLY A 963 2.44 21.72 -26.41
CA GLY A 963 2.58 23.17 -26.31
C GLY A 963 3.92 23.63 -25.72
N ALA A 964 4.65 22.74 -25.06
CA ALA A 964 6.00 22.96 -24.54
C ALA A 964 7.13 22.44 -25.45
N GLY A 965 6.83 21.96 -26.66
CA GLY A 965 7.83 21.44 -27.61
C GLY A 965 8.47 20.09 -27.23
N ALA A 966 8.15 19.53 -26.06
CA ALA A 966 8.71 18.27 -25.57
C ALA A 966 8.12 17.02 -26.26
N LYS A 967 7.02 17.17 -27.02
CA LYS A 967 6.34 16.11 -27.79
C LYS A 967 5.68 16.67 -29.06
N SER A 968 5.51 15.84 -30.07
CA SER A 968 4.64 16.14 -31.23
C SER A 968 3.17 15.84 -30.93
N LEU A 969 2.24 16.53 -31.60
CA LEU A 969 0.81 16.22 -31.52
C LEU A 969 0.50 14.77 -31.93
N THR A 970 1.18 14.26 -32.96
CA THR A 970 1.08 12.87 -33.44
C THR A 970 1.37 11.83 -32.35
N SER A 971 2.22 12.14 -31.37
CA SER A 971 2.50 11.24 -30.24
C SER A 971 1.33 11.07 -29.27
N SER A 972 0.33 11.95 -29.31
CA SER A 972 -0.86 11.89 -28.46
C SER A 972 -2.04 11.10 -29.06
N GLY A 973 -2.00 10.80 -30.36
CA GLY A 973 -3.10 10.15 -31.09
C GLY A 973 -2.90 8.64 -31.33
N ARG A 974 -4.02 7.91 -31.40
CA ARG A 974 -4.12 6.53 -31.91
C ARG A 974 -5.42 6.38 -32.71
N PRO A 975 -5.48 5.59 -33.80
CA PRO A 975 -6.73 5.31 -34.49
C PRO A 975 -7.77 4.75 -33.51
N THR A 976 -8.99 5.28 -33.48
CA THR A 976 -10.04 4.86 -32.54
C THR A 976 -10.34 3.37 -32.69
N ALA A 977 -10.29 2.84 -33.91
CA ALA A 977 -10.36 1.40 -34.19
C ALA A 977 -9.35 0.55 -33.38
N SER A 978 -8.11 1.05 -33.21
CA SER A 978 -7.03 0.32 -32.54
C SER A 978 -7.17 0.28 -31.00
N VAL A 979 -7.93 1.21 -30.43
CA VAL A 979 -8.22 1.26 -28.98
C VAL A 979 -9.62 0.76 -28.64
N MET A 980 -10.50 0.59 -29.63
CA MET A 980 -11.83 0.04 -29.44
C MET A 980 -11.75 -1.42 -28.96
N PRO A 981 -12.36 -1.80 -27.83
CA PRO A 981 -12.21 -3.15 -27.30
C PRO A 981 -12.85 -4.19 -28.23
N SER A 982 -12.16 -5.31 -28.48
CA SER A 982 -12.65 -6.36 -29.38
C SER A 982 -14.03 -6.88 -28.94
N GLY A 983 -14.99 -6.91 -29.87
CA GLY A 983 -16.38 -7.30 -29.60
C GLY A 983 -17.24 -6.21 -28.96
N VAL A 984 -16.78 -4.96 -28.88
CA VAL A 984 -17.62 -3.77 -28.68
C VAL A 984 -17.97 -3.20 -30.06
N LYS A 985 -19.23 -2.83 -30.29
CA LYS A 985 -19.65 -2.20 -31.54
C LYS A 985 -19.34 -0.70 -31.52
N TRP A 986 -18.56 -0.23 -32.48
CA TRP A 986 -18.37 1.21 -32.68
C TRP A 986 -19.48 1.75 -33.59
N VAL A 987 -20.19 2.77 -33.11
CA VAL A 987 -21.13 3.58 -33.87
C VAL A 987 -20.40 4.90 -34.18
N LYS A 988 -20.03 5.09 -35.45
CA LYS A 988 -19.27 6.24 -35.96
C LYS A 988 -20.17 7.45 -36.19
N SER A 989 -20.80 7.94 -35.13
CA SER A 989 -21.72 9.07 -35.20
C SER A 989 -21.67 9.89 -33.94
N LYS A 990 -22.16 11.13 -34.03
CA LYS A 990 -22.21 12.08 -32.92
C LYS A 990 -23.59 12.01 -32.26
N VAL A 991 -23.63 12.08 -30.93
CA VAL A 991 -24.89 12.17 -30.19
C VAL A 991 -25.51 13.55 -30.41
N GLN A 992 -26.77 13.56 -30.84
CA GLN A 992 -27.58 14.77 -30.98
C GLN A 992 -28.49 14.96 -29.77
N GLU A 993 -29.11 13.88 -29.28
CA GLU A 993 -30.09 13.93 -28.19
C GLU A 993 -30.02 12.65 -27.33
N ILE A 994 -30.29 12.79 -26.04
CA ILE A 994 -30.46 11.69 -25.10
C ILE A 994 -31.84 11.84 -24.46
N ASN A 995 -32.73 10.89 -24.69
CA ASN A 995 -34.05 10.85 -24.08
C ASN A 995 -34.09 9.70 -23.05
N PRO A 996 -33.97 10.01 -21.74
CA PRO A 996 -33.93 8.99 -20.70
C PRO A 996 -35.29 8.32 -20.47
N ASP A 997 -36.40 9.05 -20.64
CA ASP A 997 -37.75 8.55 -20.38
C ASP A 997 -38.14 7.38 -21.31
N THR A 998 -37.59 7.39 -22.52
CA THR A 998 -37.78 6.34 -23.53
C THR A 998 -36.60 5.38 -23.66
N ASN A 999 -35.53 5.57 -22.86
CA ASN A 999 -34.23 4.91 -23.02
C ASN A 999 -33.70 4.96 -24.46
N THR A 1000 -33.76 6.14 -25.10
CA THR A 1000 -33.25 6.34 -26.47
C THR A 1000 -32.16 7.41 -26.59
N VAL A 1001 -31.32 7.25 -27.60
CA VAL A 1001 -30.32 8.22 -28.05
C VAL A 1001 -30.55 8.43 -29.53
N ARG A 1002 -30.62 9.69 -29.95
CA ARG A 1002 -30.64 10.07 -31.37
C ARG A 1002 -29.26 10.60 -31.76
N THR A 1003 -28.71 10.09 -32.84
CA THR A 1003 -27.46 10.58 -33.43
C THR A 1003 -27.70 11.61 -34.53
N GLU A 1004 -26.67 12.36 -34.88
CA GLU A 1004 -26.72 13.49 -35.85
C GLU A 1004 -27.13 13.05 -37.26
N ASP A 1005 -26.89 11.79 -37.62
CA ASP A 1005 -27.37 11.12 -38.84
C ASP A 1005 -28.85 10.68 -38.80
N GLY A 1006 -29.58 11.00 -37.72
CA GLY A 1006 -30.98 10.63 -37.51
C GLY A 1006 -31.20 9.23 -36.94
N THR A 1007 -30.14 8.41 -36.72
CA THR A 1007 -30.30 7.06 -36.18
C THR A 1007 -30.81 7.09 -34.74
N GLN A 1008 -31.87 6.33 -34.46
CA GLN A 1008 -32.38 6.13 -33.10
C GLN A 1008 -31.85 4.81 -32.52
N ILE A 1009 -31.14 4.91 -31.40
CA ILE A 1009 -30.52 3.80 -30.68
C ILE A 1009 -31.24 3.63 -29.34
N THR A 1010 -31.67 2.42 -29.01
CA THR A 1010 -32.30 2.10 -27.72
C THR A 1010 -31.32 1.36 -26.80
N TYR A 1011 -31.49 1.47 -25.49
CA TYR A 1011 -30.59 0.83 -24.52
C TYR A 1011 -31.31 0.23 -23.31
N GLU A 1012 -30.71 -0.79 -22.66
CA GLU A 1012 -31.08 -1.16 -21.28
C GLU A 1012 -30.33 -0.28 -20.26
N TYR A 1013 -29.05 0.01 -20.52
CA TYR A 1013 -28.18 0.79 -19.65
C TYR A 1013 -27.34 1.78 -20.45
N LEU A 1014 -27.18 3.01 -19.94
CA LEU A 1014 -26.41 4.09 -20.56
C LEU A 1014 -25.21 4.49 -19.71
N ILE A 1015 -24.06 4.69 -20.35
CA ILE A 1015 -22.88 5.36 -19.77
C ILE A 1015 -22.59 6.62 -20.59
N VAL A 1016 -22.75 7.79 -19.96
CA VAL A 1016 -22.42 9.07 -20.59
C VAL A 1016 -20.95 9.43 -20.28
N ALA A 1017 -20.12 9.50 -21.32
CA ALA A 1017 -18.68 9.77 -21.25
C ALA A 1017 -18.23 10.82 -22.30
N LEU A 1018 -19.14 11.69 -22.73
CA LEU A 1018 -18.98 12.68 -23.82
C LEU A 1018 -17.95 13.79 -23.54
N GLY A 1019 -17.40 13.87 -22.33
CA GLY A 1019 -16.37 14.85 -21.97
C GLY A 1019 -16.94 16.24 -21.64
N LEU A 1020 -16.17 17.29 -21.96
CA LEU A 1020 -16.55 18.69 -21.77
C LEU A 1020 -16.45 19.41 -23.11
N GLN A 1021 -17.42 20.27 -23.41
CA GLN A 1021 -17.34 21.21 -24.53
C GLN A 1021 -16.48 22.42 -24.15
N LEU A 1022 -15.68 22.91 -25.10
CA LEU A 1022 -14.85 24.09 -24.93
C LEU A 1022 -15.60 25.29 -25.51
N HIS A 1023 -15.77 26.32 -24.69
CA HIS A 1023 -16.54 27.52 -24.99
C HIS A 1023 -15.62 28.74 -25.07
N TYR A 1024 -14.80 28.81 -26.12
CA TYR A 1024 -13.84 29.90 -26.31
C TYR A 1024 -14.54 31.24 -26.63
N GLU A 1025 -15.72 31.19 -27.24
CA GLU A 1025 -16.59 32.33 -27.54
C GLU A 1025 -17.06 33.10 -26.30
N LYS A 1026 -17.00 32.49 -25.11
CA LYS A 1026 -17.27 33.19 -23.84
C LYS A 1026 -16.17 34.15 -23.41
N ILE A 1027 -15.02 34.15 -24.10
CA ILE A 1027 -13.96 35.15 -23.92
C ILE A 1027 -14.00 36.04 -25.16
N LYS A 1028 -14.52 37.27 -25.00
CA LYS A 1028 -14.70 38.24 -26.09
C LYS A 1028 -13.38 38.47 -26.84
N GLY A 1029 -13.38 38.24 -28.15
CA GLY A 1029 -12.20 38.41 -29.01
C GLY A 1029 -11.22 37.24 -29.02
N LEU A 1030 -11.45 36.17 -28.24
CA LEU A 1030 -10.55 35.01 -28.23
C LEU A 1030 -10.69 34.10 -29.47
N PRO A 1031 -11.88 33.84 -30.03
CA PRO A 1031 -12.01 33.08 -31.28
C PRO A 1031 -11.20 33.70 -32.42
N GLU A 1032 -11.32 35.02 -32.61
CA GLU A 1032 -10.55 35.80 -33.58
C GLU A 1032 -9.08 35.88 -33.16
N GLY A 1033 -8.81 36.02 -31.86
CA GLY A 1033 -7.48 36.05 -31.28
C GLY A 1033 -6.63 34.81 -31.55
N PHE A 1034 -7.23 33.63 -31.78
CA PHE A 1034 -6.48 32.44 -32.18
C PHE A 1034 -5.82 32.54 -33.56
N GLU A 1035 -6.18 33.51 -34.40
CA GLU A 1035 -5.45 33.80 -35.65
C GLU A 1035 -4.12 34.53 -35.40
N HIS A 1036 -3.96 35.15 -34.22
CA HIS A 1036 -2.69 35.78 -33.85
C HIS A 1036 -1.63 34.71 -33.50
N PRO A 1037 -0.42 34.74 -34.09
CA PRO A 1037 0.57 33.66 -33.95
C PRO A 1037 1.16 33.49 -32.53
N GLN A 1038 0.91 34.45 -31.63
CA GLN A 1038 1.34 34.39 -30.23
C GLN A 1038 0.25 33.86 -29.27
N ILE A 1039 -0.95 33.54 -29.75
CA ILE A 1039 -2.08 33.08 -28.93
C ILE A 1039 -2.31 31.57 -29.18
N GLY A 1040 -2.41 30.79 -28.09
CA GLY A 1040 -2.54 29.33 -28.14
C GLY A 1040 -3.33 28.76 -26.98
N SER A 1041 -3.71 27.48 -27.09
CA SER A 1041 -4.40 26.74 -26.03
C SER A 1041 -4.01 25.27 -26.04
N ASN A 1042 -3.67 24.73 -24.88
CA ASN A 1042 -3.31 23.31 -24.72
C ASN A 1042 -4.53 22.37 -24.62
N TYR A 1043 -5.74 22.86 -24.88
CA TYR A 1043 -6.99 22.11 -24.76
C TYR A 1043 -7.65 21.76 -26.11
N SER A 1044 -7.15 22.24 -27.25
CA SER A 1044 -7.65 21.85 -28.57
C SER A 1044 -6.53 21.45 -29.53
N ILE A 1045 -6.85 20.52 -30.44
CA ILE A 1045 -5.94 20.01 -31.48
C ILE A 1045 -5.47 21.13 -32.41
N GLN A 1046 -6.36 22.06 -32.73
CA GLN A 1046 -6.13 23.21 -33.61
C GLN A 1046 -5.20 24.28 -32.99
N THR A 1047 -5.06 24.30 -31.67
CA THR A 1047 -4.43 25.41 -30.91
C THR A 1047 -3.23 25.00 -30.06
N VAL A 1048 -3.04 23.68 -29.81
CA VAL A 1048 -1.93 23.19 -28.97
C VAL A 1048 -0.56 23.45 -29.59
N GLU A 1049 -0.39 23.22 -30.90
CA GLU A 1049 0.89 23.51 -31.58
C GLU A 1049 1.14 25.01 -31.77
N LYS A 1050 0.07 25.84 -31.83
CA LYS A 1050 0.21 27.32 -31.80
C LYS A 1050 0.88 27.77 -30.50
N THR A 1051 0.58 27.14 -29.36
CA THR A 1051 1.23 27.43 -28.06
C THR A 1051 2.75 27.25 -28.09
N TRP A 1052 3.24 26.20 -28.76
CA TRP A 1052 4.68 25.97 -28.91
C TRP A 1052 5.32 26.98 -29.87
N LYS A 1053 4.69 27.26 -31.02
CA LYS A 1053 5.16 28.28 -31.96
C LYS A 1053 5.23 29.68 -31.33
N ALA A 1054 4.24 30.04 -30.52
CA ALA A 1054 4.23 31.27 -29.75
C ALA A 1054 5.45 31.37 -28.81
N LEU A 1055 5.77 30.27 -28.11
CA LEU A 1055 6.93 30.19 -27.21
C LEU A 1055 8.27 30.23 -27.96
N GLN A 1056 8.39 29.59 -29.12
CA GLN A 1056 9.60 29.65 -29.96
C GLN A 1056 9.84 31.06 -30.54
N ASN A 1057 8.77 31.81 -30.81
CA ASN A 1057 8.82 33.16 -31.34
C ASN A 1057 8.89 34.25 -30.25
N PHE A 1058 8.87 33.86 -28.97
CA PHE A 1058 8.93 34.79 -27.85
C PHE A 1058 10.37 35.29 -27.67
N LYS A 1059 10.58 36.60 -27.89
CA LYS A 1059 11.90 37.25 -27.74
C LYS A 1059 12.01 38.05 -26.45
N GLU A 1060 10.99 38.85 -26.16
CA GLU A 1060 10.91 39.75 -25.00
C GLU A 1060 9.44 40.08 -24.67
N GLY A 1061 9.20 40.69 -23.51
CA GLY A 1061 7.86 41.10 -23.06
C GLY A 1061 7.24 40.16 -22.01
N ASN A 1062 5.91 40.08 -21.99
CA ASN A 1062 5.15 39.34 -20.96
C ASN A 1062 4.51 38.06 -21.53
N ALA A 1063 4.85 36.90 -20.97
CA ALA A 1063 4.15 35.64 -21.26
C ALA A 1063 3.00 35.44 -20.27
N VAL A 1064 1.74 35.59 -20.72
CA VAL A 1064 0.55 35.53 -19.87
C VAL A 1064 -0.13 34.15 -19.96
N PHE A 1065 -0.19 33.44 -18.84
CA PHE A 1065 -0.89 32.16 -18.72
C PHE A 1065 -2.18 32.33 -17.92
N THR A 1066 -3.32 32.05 -18.53
CA THR A 1066 -4.64 32.26 -17.91
C THR A 1066 -5.25 30.97 -17.35
N PHE A 1067 -6.10 31.11 -16.35
CA PHE A 1067 -6.92 30.04 -15.78
C PHE A 1067 -8.38 30.50 -15.76
N PRO A 1068 -9.32 29.75 -16.36
CA PRO A 1068 -10.72 30.16 -16.38
C PRO A 1068 -11.37 29.97 -15.00
N ASN A 1069 -12.28 30.86 -14.61
CA ASN A 1069 -13.08 30.73 -13.38
C ASN A 1069 -14.23 29.71 -13.53
N THR A 1070 -14.00 28.62 -14.26
CA THR A 1070 -14.97 27.57 -14.56
C THR A 1070 -14.31 26.19 -14.45
N PRO A 1071 -15.10 25.10 -14.26
CA PRO A 1071 -14.54 23.75 -14.17
C PRO A 1071 -13.72 23.37 -15.40
N VAL A 1072 -12.42 23.12 -15.20
CA VAL A 1072 -11.47 22.82 -16.28
C VAL A 1072 -11.04 21.36 -16.27
N LYS A 1073 -10.89 20.77 -17.47
CA LYS A 1073 -10.57 19.34 -17.68
C LYS A 1073 -9.28 18.85 -17.00
N CYS A 1074 -8.32 19.75 -16.78
CA CYS A 1074 -7.04 19.44 -16.12
C CYS A 1074 -6.49 20.72 -15.48
N ALA A 1075 -6.80 20.97 -14.20
CA ALA A 1075 -6.42 22.21 -13.50
C ALA A 1075 -4.91 22.44 -13.41
N GLY A 1076 -4.10 21.37 -13.39
CA GLY A 1076 -2.64 21.49 -13.40
C GLY A 1076 -2.02 21.78 -14.77
N ALA A 1077 -2.79 21.84 -15.87
CA ALA A 1077 -2.22 22.03 -17.21
C ALA A 1077 -1.66 23.44 -17.46
N PRO A 1078 -2.31 24.55 -17.05
CA PRO A 1078 -1.77 25.90 -17.20
C PRO A 1078 -0.48 26.11 -16.40
N GLN A 1079 -0.41 25.57 -15.17
CA GLN A 1079 0.80 25.58 -14.36
C GLN A 1079 1.94 24.78 -15.02
N LYS A 1080 1.65 23.59 -15.56
CA LYS A 1080 2.66 22.77 -16.24
C LYS A 1080 3.25 23.45 -17.47
N ILE A 1081 2.42 24.09 -18.31
CA ILE A 1081 2.96 24.82 -19.46
C ILE A 1081 3.81 26.00 -19.00
N MET A 1082 3.34 26.80 -18.04
CA MET A 1082 4.11 27.92 -17.46
C MET A 1082 5.50 27.48 -16.97
N TYR A 1083 5.60 26.41 -16.18
CA TYR A 1083 6.91 25.89 -15.71
C TYR A 1083 7.79 25.33 -16.83
N LEU A 1084 7.19 24.71 -17.86
CA LEU A 1084 7.96 24.20 -19.00
C LEU A 1084 8.42 25.32 -19.94
N SER A 1085 7.64 26.40 -20.06
CA SER A 1085 7.99 27.63 -20.76
C SER A 1085 9.14 28.37 -20.06
N ASP A 1086 9.08 28.57 -18.75
CA ASP A 1086 10.19 29.11 -17.94
C ASP A 1086 11.47 28.25 -18.10
N ALA A 1087 11.34 26.92 -18.02
CA ALA A 1087 12.47 26.01 -18.21
C ALA A 1087 13.01 25.92 -19.66
N PHE A 1088 12.26 26.43 -20.64
CA PHE A 1088 12.72 26.58 -22.02
C PHE A 1088 13.40 27.93 -22.23
N LEU A 1089 12.78 29.04 -21.80
CA LEU A 1089 13.30 30.41 -21.96
C LEU A 1089 14.57 30.70 -21.14
N ARG A 1090 14.90 29.86 -20.14
CA ARG A 1090 16.17 29.89 -19.40
C ARG A 1090 17.34 29.20 -20.13
N LYS A 1091 17.14 28.65 -21.33
CA LYS A 1091 18.15 27.96 -22.13
C LYS A 1091 18.46 28.73 -23.41
#